data_AF-A0A355TZ65-F1
#
_entry.id   AF-A0A355TZ65-F1
#
_cell.length_a   1.000
_cell.length_b   1.000
_cell.length_c   1.000
_cell.angle_alpha   90.00
_cell.angle_beta   90.00
_cell.angle_gamma   90.00
#
_symmetry.space_group_name_H-M   'P 1'
#
loop_
_entity.id
_entity.type
_entity.pdbx_description
1 polymer ?
#
loop_
_entity_poly.entity_id
_entity_poly.type
_entity_poly.pdbx_seq_one_letter_code
_entity_poly.pdbx_strand_id
1 'polypeptide(L)'
;NPVRKTRKGTLMMAAAVGDWEFGAAVNIRLMESRSGLKAEDITQFSAKSIGTRVRVKGAIDKDFRTGQKQIYVHYIEKLPPLPLRDDLEETQRVELHLHSKFSAMDGLGDIANYLRLAIHWKMPALAITDHGVIQCFPAAEKAMDDINKDRKKKGLEPADIKLIHGCELYMFDRPKPVFNASSDKAIAAQTYCVFDFETTGISHTYDRPIEFGAVIVGPDGMAIKRIDRFIDPEIAITPGAMAINHITPEMLKGAPKMQEVIKEISEFIGDSVLVAHNAPFDVSFLNMMRASAGMPPISNLVVDTLPVAMFLFPEAGYLNEKSLANRLEIHDDSGVFHRADYDAEQLSKIWLSMIPLLQKKYKNPNISFNDLNNLPIDNQLFYRHPKTYHTCVLVKNEQGLKDLYRIISESETTYLSPQSGLNPPTPLCPREFLQENRSNLLLGSACFNGRVFEMAMNGTQKELEEEMEFYDYIEIQPKENYSWLIGMEEISEERLMDILKRIVQTARKLGKMVVATGDCHYVNPAEKITRDVYISAKGLGGSTHPLMRKRGNHPPFPNPDQHFRSTKEMLDSFRNWLPEEECQEYVVKNSRAIADMCAPMKVLKSKLYTPDANLPNSDIKLRKICYDNLRKTYGENPDPKVKARLDRELDGIISHGYAVTYYIAHLLVKHAIEDDQNPEHMGYFIGSRGSVGSSFAATMAGITEVNPLPPHYLCPKCKHFEWANDMPEFKTLRSGFDLPKKKCPECGTEMLRNGQSIPFETFLGFKADKVPDIDLNFPADYQPKGHLYTREILSTPEENAAYAKGEFVHSPHVIRAGTIAAAKEKNAFGYVKGYF
;
A
#
# COMPACT_ATOMS: atom_id res chain seq x y z
N ASN A 1 12.08 12.74 -30.88
CA ASN A 1 12.93 11.90 -31.77
C ASN A 1 14.31 12.52 -31.94
N PRO A 2 15.37 11.73 -32.21
CA PRO A 2 16.68 12.28 -32.53
C PRO A 2 16.62 13.14 -33.80
N VAL A 3 17.50 14.14 -33.89
CA VAL A 3 17.67 14.97 -35.09
C VAL A 3 18.15 14.07 -36.24
N ARG A 4 17.52 14.20 -37.40
CA ARG A 4 17.83 13.42 -38.61
C ARG A 4 18.22 14.33 -39.75
N LYS A 5 19.07 13.84 -40.65
CA LYS A 5 19.43 14.51 -41.89
C LYS A 5 18.59 13.95 -43.04
N THR A 6 17.95 14.80 -43.83
CA THR A 6 17.20 14.37 -45.00
C THR A 6 18.14 13.95 -46.14
N ARG A 7 17.59 13.32 -47.19
CA ARG A 7 18.35 13.02 -48.42
C ARG A 7 18.95 14.27 -49.09
N LYS A 8 18.35 15.45 -48.86
CA LYS A 8 18.82 16.74 -49.37
C LYS A 8 19.83 17.44 -48.45
N GLY A 9 20.23 16.78 -47.35
CA GLY A 9 21.20 17.31 -46.40
C GLY A 9 20.64 18.24 -45.32
N THR A 10 19.36 18.58 -45.37
CA THR A 10 18.71 19.44 -44.36
C THR A 10 18.45 18.70 -43.06
N LEU A 11 18.55 19.38 -41.93
CA LEU A 11 18.22 18.82 -40.62
C LEU A 11 16.70 18.84 -40.37
N MET A 12 16.20 17.79 -39.71
CA MET A 12 14.81 17.69 -39.29
C MET A 12 14.68 17.01 -37.92
N MET A 13 13.66 17.39 -37.17
CA MET A 13 13.28 16.77 -35.91
C MET A 13 11.76 16.69 -35.80
N ALA A 14 11.27 15.60 -35.21
CA ALA A 14 9.88 15.45 -34.81
C ALA A 14 9.81 15.32 -33.28
N ALA A 15 8.90 16.05 -32.68
CA ALA A 15 8.64 16.05 -31.24
C ALA A 15 7.15 16.24 -30.99
N ALA A 16 6.75 16.13 -29.72
CA ALA A 16 5.44 16.56 -29.25
C ALA A 16 5.66 17.67 -28.23
N VAL A 17 4.78 18.67 -28.24
CA VAL A 17 4.70 19.70 -27.21
C VAL A 17 3.38 19.52 -26.50
N GLY A 18 3.43 19.29 -25.19
CA GLY A 18 2.27 19.27 -24.33
C GLY A 18 1.92 20.68 -23.86
N ASP A 19 0.64 21.00 -23.84
CA ASP A 19 0.10 22.08 -23.05
C ASP A 19 -0.30 21.52 -21.68
N TRP A 20 0.47 21.91 -20.67
CA TRP A 20 0.30 21.41 -19.31
C TRP A 20 -0.98 21.92 -18.66
N GLU A 21 -1.49 23.09 -19.05
CA GLU A 21 -2.69 23.68 -18.46
C GLU A 21 -3.96 22.99 -18.95
N PHE A 22 -3.98 22.57 -20.22
CA PHE A 22 -5.16 21.96 -20.85
C PHE A 22 -5.06 20.44 -20.99
N GLY A 23 -3.99 19.80 -20.51
CA GLY A 23 -3.77 18.37 -20.66
C GLY A 23 -3.72 17.90 -22.13
N ALA A 24 -3.37 18.80 -23.05
CA ALA A 24 -3.37 18.57 -24.48
C ALA A 24 -1.95 18.39 -25.01
N ALA A 25 -1.79 17.75 -26.16
CA ALA A 25 -0.50 17.70 -26.84
C ALA A 25 -0.65 17.83 -28.34
N VAL A 26 0.35 18.44 -28.97
CA VAL A 26 0.43 18.57 -30.43
C VAL A 26 1.78 18.11 -30.93
N ASN A 27 1.76 17.36 -32.04
CA ASN A 27 2.98 16.99 -32.73
C ASN A 27 3.58 18.22 -33.41
N ILE A 28 4.88 18.39 -33.29
CA ILE A 28 5.63 19.45 -33.94
C ILE A 28 6.70 18.87 -34.87
N ARG A 29 6.88 19.52 -36.02
CA ARG A 29 7.90 19.19 -37.00
C ARG A 29 8.82 20.38 -37.20
N LEU A 30 10.08 20.20 -36.86
CA LEU A 30 11.15 21.16 -37.11
C LEU A 30 11.91 20.71 -38.35
N MET A 31 12.11 21.62 -39.30
CA MET A 31 12.93 21.38 -40.47
C MET A 31 13.72 22.63 -40.81
N GLU A 32 15.01 22.43 -41.06
CA GLU A 32 15.92 23.47 -41.46
C GLU A 32 15.48 24.08 -42.81
N SER A 33 15.43 25.41 -42.87
CA SER A 33 15.08 26.11 -44.11
C SER A 33 15.82 27.45 -44.23
N ARG A 34 15.91 27.98 -45.45
CA ARG A 34 16.65 29.22 -45.72
C ARG A 34 16.04 30.43 -45.01
N SER A 35 14.72 30.51 -44.95
CA SER A 35 13.95 31.62 -44.38
C SER A 35 13.32 31.35 -43.00
N GLY A 36 13.55 30.16 -42.42
CA GLY A 36 13.03 29.75 -41.11
C GLY A 36 14.12 29.21 -40.19
N LEU A 37 13.84 28.08 -39.54
CA LEU A 37 14.74 27.44 -38.57
C LEU A 37 16.13 27.15 -39.16
N LYS A 38 17.17 27.50 -38.40
CA LYS A 38 18.58 27.17 -38.66
C LYS A 38 18.95 25.84 -38.02
N ALA A 39 20.10 25.28 -38.41
CA ALA A 39 20.61 24.03 -37.83
C ALA A 39 20.76 24.09 -36.31
N GLU A 40 21.21 25.23 -35.78
CA GLU A 40 21.39 25.48 -34.34
C GLU A 40 20.06 25.42 -33.57
N ASP A 41 18.98 25.95 -34.16
CA ASP A 41 17.63 25.94 -33.56
C ASP A 41 17.10 24.53 -33.33
N ILE A 42 17.56 23.56 -34.13
CA ILE A 42 17.14 22.16 -34.08
C ILE A 42 18.10 21.34 -33.21
N THR A 43 19.41 21.52 -33.39
CA THR A 43 20.45 20.72 -32.71
C THR A 43 20.58 21.03 -31.23
N GLN A 44 20.05 22.16 -30.76
CA GLN A 44 19.94 22.45 -29.34
C GLN A 44 19.01 21.49 -28.57
N PHE A 45 18.21 20.66 -29.26
CA PHE A 45 17.30 19.68 -28.65
C PHE A 45 17.79 18.24 -28.85
N SER A 46 17.65 17.42 -27.82
CA SER A 46 17.96 15.98 -27.84
C SER A 46 16.97 15.20 -26.99
N ALA A 47 17.15 13.88 -26.87
CA ALA A 47 16.37 13.08 -25.92
C ALA A 47 16.50 13.57 -24.47
N LYS A 48 17.63 14.19 -24.10
CA LYS A 48 17.85 14.80 -22.77
C LYS A 48 17.07 16.12 -22.58
N SER A 49 16.46 16.64 -23.63
CA SER A 49 15.68 17.89 -23.59
C SER A 49 14.19 17.65 -23.30
N ILE A 50 13.75 16.40 -23.11
CA ILE A 50 12.37 16.10 -22.67
C ILE A 50 12.11 16.83 -21.34
N GLY A 51 10.96 17.52 -21.25
CA GLY A 51 10.62 18.40 -20.13
C GLY A 51 11.03 19.87 -20.30
N THR A 52 11.74 20.22 -21.39
CA THR A 52 12.05 21.63 -21.69
C THR A 52 10.79 22.36 -22.12
N ARG A 53 10.49 23.47 -21.45
CA ARG A 53 9.41 24.37 -21.87
C ARG A 53 9.83 25.09 -23.15
N VAL A 54 8.94 25.14 -24.13
CA VAL A 54 9.20 25.81 -25.41
C VAL A 54 8.04 26.69 -25.81
N ARG A 55 8.35 27.79 -26.52
CA ARG A 55 7.37 28.54 -27.30
C ARG A 55 7.56 28.18 -28.76
N VAL A 56 6.48 27.77 -29.43
CA VAL A 56 6.49 27.41 -30.85
C VAL A 56 5.54 28.30 -31.64
N LYS A 57 5.94 28.69 -32.85
CA LYS A 57 5.04 29.29 -33.86
C LYS A 57 5.24 28.56 -35.18
N GLY A 58 4.14 28.28 -35.88
CA GLY A 58 4.17 27.51 -37.11
C GLY A 58 2.81 27.40 -37.79
N ALA A 59 2.80 26.79 -38.96
CA ALA A 59 1.58 26.49 -39.70
C ALA A 59 0.98 25.16 -39.23
N ILE A 60 -0.34 25.09 -39.13
CA ILE A 60 -1.05 23.83 -38.89
C ILE A 60 -1.02 23.03 -40.20
N ASP A 61 -0.59 21.79 -40.10
CA ASP A 61 -0.48 20.85 -41.20
C ASP A 61 -1.05 19.49 -40.78
N LYS A 62 -1.30 18.59 -41.74
CA LYS A 62 -1.62 17.19 -41.46
C LYS A 62 -0.46 16.32 -41.89
N ASP A 63 0.03 15.49 -40.99
CA ASP A 63 1.05 14.51 -41.35
C ASP A 63 0.49 13.54 -42.40
N PHE A 64 1.11 13.50 -43.57
CA PHE A 64 0.62 12.73 -44.71
C PHE A 64 0.58 11.20 -44.49
N ARG A 65 1.30 10.67 -43.49
CA ARG A 65 1.33 9.23 -43.19
C ARG A 65 0.27 8.82 -42.19
N THR A 66 0.07 9.65 -41.17
CA THR A 66 -0.77 9.35 -40.01
C THR A 66 -2.12 10.08 -40.06
N GLY A 67 -2.25 11.10 -40.90
CA GLY A 67 -3.41 12.00 -40.96
C GLY A 67 -3.55 12.93 -39.75
N GLN A 68 -2.66 12.83 -38.76
CA GLN A 68 -2.74 13.61 -37.52
C GLN A 68 -2.35 15.08 -37.76
N LYS A 69 -3.05 15.98 -37.06
CA LYS A 69 -2.69 17.41 -37.04
C LYS A 69 -1.30 17.55 -36.41
N GLN A 70 -0.46 18.35 -37.03
CA GLN A 70 0.86 18.72 -36.54
C GLN A 70 1.12 20.21 -36.80
N ILE A 71 2.10 20.78 -36.11
CA ILE A 71 2.57 22.14 -36.38
C ILE A 71 3.90 22.04 -37.12
N TYR A 72 3.98 22.61 -38.32
CA TYR A 72 5.23 22.83 -39.02
C TYR A 72 5.89 24.10 -38.48
N VAL A 73 6.96 23.94 -37.71
CA VAL A 73 7.54 25.00 -36.88
C VAL A 73 8.42 25.92 -37.72
N HIS A 74 8.16 27.22 -37.63
CA HIS A 74 9.01 28.27 -38.23
C HIS A 74 9.79 29.06 -37.17
N TYR A 75 9.37 28.99 -35.91
CA TYR A 75 10.03 29.61 -34.76
C TYR A 75 9.92 28.69 -33.54
N ILE A 76 11.03 28.47 -32.85
CA ILE A 76 11.08 27.78 -31.55
C ILE A 76 12.02 28.50 -30.59
N GLU A 77 11.59 28.63 -29.35
CA GLU A 77 12.35 29.28 -28.29
C GLU A 77 12.28 28.43 -27.03
N LYS A 78 13.43 28.17 -26.40
CA LYS A 78 13.47 27.55 -25.06
C LYS A 78 13.05 28.57 -24.03
N LEU A 79 12.04 28.24 -23.26
CA LEU A 79 11.59 29.04 -22.13
C LEU A 79 12.21 28.51 -20.84
N PRO A 80 12.34 29.35 -19.79
CA PRO A 80 12.65 28.85 -18.46
C PRO A 80 11.58 27.84 -18.01
N PRO A 81 11.92 26.91 -17.10
CA PRO A 81 10.92 26.04 -16.45
C PRO A 81 9.77 26.87 -15.88
N LEU A 82 8.59 26.26 -15.75
CA LEU A 82 7.48 26.91 -15.04
C LEU A 82 7.95 27.26 -13.62
N PRO A 83 7.69 28.49 -13.15
CA PRO A 83 7.94 28.81 -11.76
C PRO A 83 7.10 27.86 -10.88
N LEU A 84 7.64 27.54 -9.71
CA LEU A 84 6.85 26.89 -8.68
C LEU A 84 5.73 27.85 -8.27
N ARG A 85 4.58 27.31 -7.88
CA ARG A 85 3.49 28.13 -7.32
C ARG A 85 4.01 28.83 -6.08
N ASP A 86 3.64 30.09 -5.88
CA ASP A 86 4.04 30.85 -4.69
C ASP A 86 3.02 30.68 -3.57
N ASP A 87 3.51 30.81 -2.33
CA ASP A 87 2.69 30.97 -1.14
C ASP A 87 3.08 32.29 -0.48
N LEU A 88 2.09 33.15 -0.27
CA LEU A 88 2.30 34.52 0.19
C LEU A 88 2.06 34.69 1.69
N GLU A 89 1.67 33.63 2.40
CA GLU A 89 1.50 33.69 3.85
C GLU A 89 2.84 33.81 4.57
N GLU A 90 2.88 34.59 5.65
CA GLU A 90 4.11 34.77 6.44
C GLU A 90 4.46 33.50 7.22
N THR A 91 3.45 32.86 7.81
CA THR A 91 3.61 31.62 8.58
C THR A 91 2.99 30.46 7.84
N GLN A 92 3.81 29.45 7.58
CA GLN A 92 3.46 28.32 6.72
C GLN A 92 2.90 27.15 7.50
N ARG A 93 1.87 26.50 6.92
CA ARG A 93 1.28 25.25 7.44
C ARG A 93 2.20 24.05 7.28
N VAL A 94 1.81 22.94 7.89
CA VAL A 94 2.36 21.60 7.60
C VAL A 94 1.26 20.74 6.97
N GLU A 95 1.60 20.03 5.90
CA GLU A 95 0.71 19.00 5.35
C GLU A 95 0.98 17.67 6.05
N LEU A 96 -0.10 17.07 6.57
CA LEU A 96 -0.06 15.88 7.43
C LEU A 96 -0.75 14.67 6.78
N HIS A 97 -1.41 14.86 5.63
CA HIS A 97 -2.10 13.82 4.88
C HIS A 97 -1.77 13.92 3.38
N LEU A 98 -0.89 13.05 2.91
CA LEU A 98 -0.31 13.11 1.56
C LEU A 98 -0.01 11.73 1.00
N HIS A 99 -0.53 11.49 -0.19
CA HIS A 99 -0.34 10.31 -1.02
C HIS A 99 0.62 10.61 -2.17
N SER A 100 1.67 9.79 -2.26
CA SER A 100 2.62 9.80 -3.35
C SER A 100 2.20 8.78 -4.41
N LYS A 101 2.97 8.69 -5.50
CA LYS A 101 2.83 7.63 -6.50
C LYS A 101 2.95 6.19 -5.97
N PHE A 102 3.30 5.99 -4.71
CA PHE A 102 3.33 4.68 -4.05
C PHE A 102 1.96 4.26 -3.49
N SER A 103 1.02 5.19 -3.32
CA SER A 103 -0.40 4.87 -3.13
C SER A 103 -0.97 4.28 -4.42
N ALA A 104 -0.95 2.95 -4.51
CA ALA A 104 -1.18 2.22 -5.74
C ALA A 104 -2.53 2.56 -6.40
N MET A 105 -2.49 2.92 -7.69
CA MET A 105 -3.68 3.28 -8.48
C MET A 105 -4.47 4.50 -7.97
N ASP A 106 -3.92 5.31 -7.06
CA ASP A 106 -4.61 6.52 -6.55
C ASP A 106 -3.71 7.75 -6.55
N GLY A 107 -2.57 7.69 -5.86
CA GLY A 107 -1.60 8.79 -5.81
C GLY A 107 -0.77 8.88 -7.09
N LEU A 108 -0.51 10.10 -7.55
CA LEU A 108 0.30 10.39 -8.75
C LEU A 108 1.59 11.15 -8.46
N GLY A 109 1.59 11.97 -7.40
CA GLY A 109 2.67 12.92 -7.18
C GLY A 109 4.00 12.24 -6.84
N ASP A 110 5.08 12.68 -7.50
CA ASP A 110 6.43 12.30 -7.09
C ASP A 110 6.82 13.08 -5.83
N ILE A 111 7.25 12.36 -4.78
CA ILE A 111 7.63 12.97 -3.50
C ILE A 111 8.69 14.07 -3.66
N ALA A 112 9.57 13.95 -4.66
CA ALA A 112 10.57 14.97 -4.91
C ALA A 112 9.93 16.30 -5.38
N ASN A 113 8.80 16.26 -6.09
CA ASN A 113 8.08 17.45 -6.53
C ASN A 113 7.34 18.12 -5.37
N TYR A 114 6.69 17.33 -4.50
CA TYR A 114 6.12 17.84 -3.25
C TYR A 114 7.17 18.54 -2.39
N LEU A 115 8.34 17.91 -2.18
CA LEU A 115 9.42 18.48 -1.37
C LEU A 115 9.96 19.78 -1.95
N ARG A 116 10.17 19.85 -3.27
CA ARG A 116 10.62 21.10 -3.92
C ARG A 116 9.62 22.23 -3.70
N LEU A 117 8.33 21.94 -3.81
CA LEU A 117 7.28 22.95 -3.62
C LEU A 117 7.15 23.35 -2.13
N ALA A 118 7.18 22.40 -1.21
CA ALA A 118 7.15 22.66 0.23
C ALA A 118 8.36 23.49 0.70
N ILE A 119 9.56 23.20 0.18
CA ILE A 119 10.77 23.99 0.47
C ILE A 119 10.67 25.39 -0.13
N HIS A 120 10.11 25.53 -1.34
CA HIS A 120 9.86 26.83 -1.97
C HIS A 120 8.90 27.68 -1.15
N TRP A 121 7.84 27.05 -0.63
CA TRP A 121 6.88 27.68 0.29
C TRP A 121 7.44 27.91 1.69
N LYS A 122 8.58 27.33 2.05
CA LYS A 122 9.17 27.37 3.40
C LYS A 122 8.29 26.69 4.46
N MET A 123 7.60 25.61 4.08
CA MET A 123 6.92 24.75 5.04
C MET A 123 7.96 24.09 5.97
N PRO A 124 7.73 24.05 7.29
CA PRO A 124 8.72 23.52 8.24
C PRO A 124 8.79 21.99 8.24
N ALA A 125 7.74 21.32 7.78
CA ALA A 125 7.66 19.87 7.70
C ALA A 125 6.71 19.41 6.59
N LEU A 126 6.83 18.14 6.19
CA LEU A 126 5.96 17.46 5.25
C LEU A 126 5.77 16.00 5.67
N ALA A 127 4.52 15.56 5.86
CA ALA A 127 4.22 14.16 6.10
C ALA A 127 4.05 13.35 4.82
N ILE A 128 4.27 12.05 4.94
CA ILE A 128 4.03 11.06 3.89
C ILE A 128 3.14 9.99 4.52
N THR A 129 1.95 9.79 3.95
CA THR A 129 0.91 8.90 4.50
C THR A 129 0.26 8.07 3.41
N ASP A 130 1.07 7.38 2.60
CA ASP A 130 0.57 6.51 1.54
C ASP A 130 -0.39 5.42 2.07
N HIS A 131 -1.32 4.97 1.23
CA HIS A 131 -2.36 3.99 1.59
C HIS A 131 -1.75 2.61 1.90
N GLY A 132 -1.81 2.19 3.16
CA GLY A 132 -1.42 0.85 3.62
C GLY A 132 0.05 0.49 3.38
N VAL A 133 0.88 1.41 2.87
CA VAL A 133 2.27 1.14 2.47
C VAL A 133 3.19 2.29 2.86
N ILE A 134 4.49 1.99 2.97
CA ILE A 134 5.54 2.93 3.39
C ILE A 134 6.71 2.99 2.38
N GLN A 135 6.47 2.53 1.15
CA GLN A 135 7.48 2.39 0.10
C GLN A 135 8.10 3.73 -0.34
N CYS A 136 7.40 4.84 -0.08
CA CYS A 136 7.88 6.18 -0.36
C CYS A 136 9.02 6.64 0.57
N PHE A 137 9.18 6.03 1.75
CA PHE A 137 10.15 6.47 2.75
C PHE A 137 11.60 6.55 2.21
N PRO A 138 12.18 5.48 1.62
CA PRO A 138 13.51 5.57 1.00
C PRO A 138 13.58 6.57 -0.16
N ALA A 139 12.49 6.71 -0.93
CA ALA A 139 12.43 7.62 -2.06
C ALA A 139 12.46 9.09 -1.60
N ALA A 140 11.79 9.40 -0.48
CA ALA A 140 11.76 10.72 0.13
C ALA A 140 13.12 11.13 0.68
N GLU A 141 13.81 10.23 1.39
CA GLU A 141 15.17 10.49 1.90
C GLU A 141 16.14 10.75 0.75
N LYS A 142 16.10 9.90 -0.28
CA LYS A 142 16.92 10.09 -1.48
C LYS A 142 16.61 11.41 -2.18
N ALA A 143 15.32 11.78 -2.29
CA ALA A 143 14.92 13.04 -2.88
C ALA A 143 15.46 14.23 -2.08
N MET A 144 15.43 14.16 -0.75
CA MET A 144 15.99 15.18 0.14
C MET A 144 17.51 15.31 -0.05
N ASP A 145 18.24 14.18 -0.11
CA ASP A 145 19.69 14.17 -0.36
C ASP A 145 20.03 14.81 -1.71
N ASP A 146 19.28 14.48 -2.76
CA ASP A 146 19.51 15.01 -4.11
C ASP A 146 19.20 16.52 -4.15
N ILE A 147 18.12 16.98 -3.49
CA ILE A 147 17.81 18.40 -3.34
C ILE A 147 18.93 19.13 -2.59
N ASN A 148 19.42 18.58 -1.48
CA ASN A 148 20.49 19.20 -0.69
C ASN A 148 21.83 19.24 -1.43
N LYS A 149 22.16 18.22 -2.22
CA LYS A 149 23.32 18.26 -3.12
C LYS A 149 23.20 19.40 -4.14
N ASP A 150 22.02 19.59 -4.72
CA ASP A 150 21.79 20.64 -5.71
C ASP A 150 21.79 22.05 -5.08
N ARG A 151 21.27 22.20 -3.85
CA ARG A 151 21.37 23.43 -3.06
C ARG A 151 22.82 23.78 -2.74
N LYS A 152 23.61 22.80 -2.29
CA LYS A 152 25.06 22.96 -2.04
C LYS A 152 25.82 23.41 -3.29
N LYS A 153 25.52 22.83 -4.47
CA LYS A 153 26.12 23.28 -5.75
C LYS A 153 25.79 24.74 -6.09
N LYS A 154 24.65 25.25 -5.62
CA LYS A 154 24.21 26.63 -5.79
C LYS A 154 24.68 27.56 -4.66
N GLY A 155 25.48 27.06 -3.71
CA GLY A 155 25.93 27.84 -2.55
C GLY A 155 24.83 28.14 -1.54
N LEU A 156 23.76 27.35 -1.53
CA LEU A 156 22.64 27.48 -0.59
C LEU A 156 22.82 26.48 0.57
N GLU A 157 22.40 26.88 1.77
CA GLU A 157 22.29 26.00 2.93
C GLU A 157 21.37 24.80 2.66
N PRO A 158 21.51 23.68 3.38
CA PRO A 158 20.56 22.57 3.32
C PRO A 158 19.11 23.04 3.48
N ALA A 159 18.18 22.30 2.88
CA ALA A 159 16.76 22.59 3.01
C ALA A 159 16.34 22.45 4.48
N ASP A 160 15.72 23.49 5.01
CA ASP A 160 15.16 23.51 6.36
C ASP A 160 13.72 23.00 6.32
N ILE A 161 13.57 21.67 6.20
CA ILE A 161 12.27 21.00 6.21
C ILE A 161 12.40 19.61 6.83
N LYS A 162 11.48 19.26 7.72
CA LYS A 162 11.41 17.95 8.38
C LYS A 162 10.51 16.98 7.61
N LEU A 163 10.98 15.78 7.34
CA LEU A 163 10.15 14.68 6.85
C LEU A 163 9.44 14.01 8.02
N ILE A 164 8.11 13.88 7.95
CA ILE A 164 7.31 13.12 8.89
C ILE A 164 6.90 11.81 8.22
N HIS A 165 7.24 10.71 8.88
CA HIS A 165 6.95 9.37 8.38
C HIS A 165 5.60 8.91 8.91
N GLY A 166 4.71 8.48 8.01
CA GLY A 166 3.39 8.00 8.37
C GLY A 166 2.80 7.04 7.35
N CYS A 167 1.54 6.69 7.56
CA CYS A 167 0.77 5.83 6.67
C CYS A 167 -0.73 6.07 6.91
N GLU A 168 -1.55 6.03 5.86
CA GLU A 168 -3.00 5.92 6.03
C GLU A 168 -3.37 4.43 6.04
N LEU A 169 -3.81 3.92 7.18
CA LEU A 169 -4.13 2.51 7.39
C LEU A 169 -5.60 2.21 7.10
N TYR A 170 -5.87 1.01 6.58
CA TYR A 170 -7.21 0.43 6.52
C TYR A 170 -7.56 -0.24 7.85
N MET A 171 -8.01 0.55 8.81
CA MET A 171 -8.41 0.06 10.12
C MET A 171 -9.77 -0.65 10.07
N PHE A 172 -9.96 -1.72 10.84
CA PHE A 172 -11.28 -2.29 11.06
C PHE A 172 -11.50 -2.66 12.51
N ASP A 173 -12.77 -2.66 12.90
CA ASP A 173 -13.24 -3.16 14.19
C ASP A 173 -13.62 -4.63 14.06
N ARG A 174 -13.23 -5.46 15.04
CA ARG A 174 -13.73 -6.83 15.09
C ARG A 174 -15.25 -6.79 15.20
N PRO A 175 -15.99 -7.39 14.24
CA PRO A 175 -17.44 -7.43 14.29
C PRO A 175 -17.90 -8.11 15.58
N LYS A 176 -18.84 -7.48 16.30
CA LYS A 176 -19.43 -8.00 17.54
C LYS A 176 -20.76 -8.68 17.23
N PRO A 177 -20.86 -10.01 17.37
CA PRO A 177 -22.11 -10.71 17.07
C PRO A 177 -23.22 -10.48 18.09
N VAL A 178 -22.89 -10.12 19.34
CA VAL A 178 -23.87 -9.89 20.39
C VAL A 178 -23.65 -8.53 21.06
N PHE A 179 -24.72 -7.75 21.18
CA PHE A 179 -24.77 -6.47 21.87
C PHE A 179 -25.61 -6.59 23.16
N ASN A 180 -25.37 -5.65 24.07
CA ASN A 180 -26.10 -5.47 25.35
C ASN A 180 -26.06 -6.71 26.28
N ALA A 181 -25.14 -6.68 27.25
CA ALA A 181 -24.90 -7.70 28.29
C ALA A 181 -24.30 -9.04 27.80
N SER A 182 -23.45 -9.64 28.65
CA SER A 182 -22.86 -10.97 28.47
C SER A 182 -23.77 -12.04 29.09
N SER A 183 -24.02 -13.15 28.40
CA SER A 183 -24.94 -14.19 28.87
C SER A 183 -24.43 -15.59 28.52
N ASP A 184 -24.34 -16.47 29.51
CA ASP A 184 -24.01 -17.89 29.34
C ASP A 184 -25.22 -18.73 28.91
N LYS A 185 -26.38 -18.10 28.68
CA LYS A 185 -27.55 -18.80 28.13
C LYS A 185 -27.21 -19.35 26.75
N ALA A 186 -27.60 -20.60 26.51
CA ALA A 186 -27.48 -21.23 25.20
C ALA A 186 -28.31 -20.45 24.16
N ILE A 187 -27.80 -20.35 22.93
CA ILE A 187 -28.52 -19.70 21.82
C ILE A 187 -29.67 -20.58 21.30
N ALA A 188 -29.68 -21.87 21.62
CA ALA A 188 -30.81 -22.73 21.28
C ALA A 188 -31.97 -22.53 22.26
N ALA A 189 -33.19 -22.83 21.80
CA ALA A 189 -34.41 -22.82 22.61
C ALA A 189 -34.67 -21.50 23.36
N GLN A 190 -34.35 -20.36 22.73
CA GLN A 190 -34.70 -19.03 23.21
C GLN A 190 -35.94 -18.51 22.49
N THR A 191 -36.61 -17.53 23.09
CA THR A 191 -37.62 -16.73 22.40
C THR A 191 -36.93 -15.57 21.69
N TYR A 192 -37.04 -15.52 20.37
CA TYR A 192 -36.42 -14.51 19.53
C TYR A 192 -37.44 -13.52 19.00
N CYS A 193 -37.14 -12.23 19.02
CA CYS A 193 -37.84 -11.22 18.22
C CYS A 193 -36.90 -10.80 17.09
N VAL A 194 -37.21 -11.27 15.89
CA VAL A 194 -36.47 -10.94 14.68
C VAL A 194 -37.17 -9.76 14.04
N PHE A 195 -36.43 -8.70 13.71
CA PHE A 195 -37.03 -7.44 13.28
C PHE A 195 -36.18 -6.73 12.24
N ASP A 196 -36.82 -5.83 11.51
CA ASP A 196 -36.21 -4.99 10.47
C ASP A 196 -36.92 -3.62 10.43
N PHE A 197 -36.24 -2.62 9.85
CA PHE A 197 -36.78 -1.29 9.60
C PHE A 197 -36.59 -0.86 8.15
N GLU A 198 -37.66 -0.33 7.56
CA GLU A 198 -37.53 0.54 6.40
C GLU A 198 -37.44 2.01 6.83
N THR A 199 -36.61 2.77 6.13
CA THR A 199 -36.23 4.14 6.54
C THR A 199 -36.19 5.11 5.37
N THR A 200 -36.21 6.41 5.65
CA THR A 200 -36.04 7.47 4.63
C THR A 200 -34.58 7.62 4.15
N GLY A 201 -33.64 6.94 4.81
CA GLY A 201 -32.19 7.03 4.59
C GLY A 201 -31.41 6.35 5.71
N ILE A 202 -30.07 6.37 5.63
CA ILE A 202 -29.21 5.50 6.47
C ILE A 202 -28.79 6.08 7.83
N SER A 203 -29.09 7.34 8.13
CA SER A 203 -28.63 8.00 9.35
C SER A 203 -29.77 8.18 10.35
N HIS A 204 -29.71 7.55 11.52
CA HIS A 204 -30.70 7.80 12.58
C HIS A 204 -30.65 9.23 13.14
N THR A 205 -29.64 10.04 12.78
CA THR A 205 -29.60 11.46 13.13
C THR A 205 -30.50 12.30 12.21
N TYR A 206 -30.44 12.05 10.90
CA TYR A 206 -31.09 12.89 9.88
C TYR A 206 -32.33 12.24 9.25
N ASP A 207 -32.41 10.92 9.28
CA ASP A 207 -33.42 10.10 8.62
C ASP A 207 -34.42 9.52 9.65
N ARG A 208 -35.52 8.93 9.15
CA ARG A 208 -36.63 8.46 9.99
C ARG A 208 -37.11 7.07 9.58
N PRO A 209 -37.56 6.23 10.53
CA PRO A 209 -38.19 4.96 10.22
C PRO A 209 -39.57 5.22 9.62
N ILE A 210 -39.93 4.43 8.62
CA ILE A 210 -41.21 4.50 7.91
C ILE A 210 -42.01 3.19 7.99
N GLU A 211 -41.35 2.08 8.31
CA GLU A 211 -41.99 0.80 8.60
C GLU A 211 -41.17 0.05 9.66
N PHE A 212 -41.88 -0.63 10.57
CA PHE A 212 -41.29 -1.60 11.48
C PHE A 212 -41.99 -2.95 11.30
N GLY A 213 -41.20 -3.98 11.04
CA GLY A 213 -41.68 -5.36 10.93
C GLY A 213 -40.95 -6.26 11.90
N ALA A 214 -41.67 -7.17 12.55
CA ALA A 214 -41.06 -8.15 13.42
C ALA A 214 -41.87 -9.44 13.59
N VAL A 215 -41.16 -10.54 13.84
CA VAL A 215 -41.73 -11.85 14.20
C VAL A 215 -41.13 -12.33 15.51
N ILE A 216 -41.99 -12.77 16.44
CA ILE A 216 -41.57 -13.50 17.64
C ILE A 216 -41.60 -14.99 17.35
N VAL A 217 -40.46 -15.65 17.53
CA VAL A 217 -40.30 -17.09 17.38
C VAL A 217 -40.08 -17.71 18.76
N GLY A 218 -40.79 -18.80 19.04
CA GLY A 218 -40.66 -19.54 20.29
C GLY A 218 -39.43 -20.46 20.37
N PRO A 219 -39.17 -21.05 21.54
CA PRO A 219 -38.09 -22.02 21.73
C PRO A 219 -38.15 -23.25 20.81
N ASP A 220 -39.33 -23.57 20.28
CA ASP A 220 -39.59 -24.65 19.33
C ASP A 220 -39.34 -24.25 17.85
N GLY A 221 -38.96 -23.00 17.61
CA GLY A 221 -38.74 -22.45 16.27
C GLY A 221 -40.02 -22.02 15.55
N MET A 222 -41.19 -22.06 16.20
CA MET A 222 -42.46 -21.66 15.59
C MET A 222 -42.74 -20.18 15.82
N ALA A 223 -43.27 -19.50 14.80
CA ALA A 223 -43.71 -18.11 14.92
C ALA A 223 -44.93 -18.01 15.85
N ILE A 224 -44.80 -17.22 16.92
CA ILE A 224 -45.82 -16.98 17.94
C ILE A 224 -46.69 -15.76 17.58
N LYS A 225 -46.06 -14.65 17.20
CA LYS A 225 -46.71 -13.36 16.90
C LYS A 225 -45.95 -12.60 15.82
N ARG A 226 -46.66 -11.75 15.08
CA ARG A 226 -46.13 -10.86 14.05
C ARG A 226 -46.65 -9.44 14.26
N ILE A 227 -45.86 -8.46 13.87
CA ILE A 227 -46.25 -7.05 13.82
C ILE A 227 -45.71 -6.43 12.54
N ASP A 228 -46.54 -5.61 11.91
CA ASP A 228 -46.23 -4.78 10.75
C ASP A 228 -46.86 -3.40 10.99
N ARG A 229 -46.05 -2.35 11.01
CA ARG A 229 -46.49 -0.98 11.30
C ARG A 229 -45.79 0.02 10.40
N PHE A 230 -46.58 0.71 9.58
CA PHE A 230 -46.16 1.98 9.00
C PHE A 230 -46.04 3.06 10.06
N ILE A 231 -45.08 3.95 9.84
CA ILE A 231 -44.74 5.05 10.75
C ILE A 231 -44.72 6.33 9.94
N ASP A 232 -45.40 7.37 10.41
CA ASP A 232 -45.28 8.71 9.82
C ASP A 232 -43.89 9.29 10.17
N PRO A 233 -43.00 9.50 9.18
CA PRO A 233 -41.66 10.01 9.42
C PRO A 233 -41.65 11.50 9.73
N GLU A 234 -42.76 12.21 9.53
CA GLU A 234 -42.88 13.67 9.66
C GLU A 234 -41.92 14.47 8.75
N ILE A 235 -41.29 13.79 7.79
CA ILE A 235 -40.38 14.34 6.77
C ILE A 235 -40.69 13.72 5.41
N ALA A 236 -40.22 14.35 4.33
CA ALA A 236 -40.38 13.80 2.99
C ALA A 236 -39.53 12.54 2.79
N ILE A 237 -40.10 11.52 2.14
CA ILE A 237 -39.36 10.34 1.70
C ILE A 237 -38.55 10.72 0.47
N THR A 238 -37.27 10.35 0.44
CA THR A 238 -36.41 10.60 -0.71
C THR A 238 -36.74 9.63 -1.86
N PRO A 239 -36.59 10.05 -3.13
CA PRO A 239 -36.76 9.13 -4.28
C PRO A 239 -35.86 7.90 -4.20
N GLY A 240 -34.64 8.05 -3.64
CA GLY A 240 -33.70 6.95 -3.43
C GLY A 240 -34.23 5.91 -2.45
N ALA A 241 -34.78 6.32 -1.30
CA ALA A 241 -35.39 5.40 -0.35
C ALA A 241 -36.61 4.68 -0.96
N MET A 242 -37.50 5.43 -1.63
CA MET A 242 -38.66 4.84 -2.32
C MET A 242 -38.26 3.83 -3.41
N ALA A 243 -37.13 4.04 -4.09
CA ALA A 243 -36.65 3.11 -5.11
C ALA A 243 -36.16 1.78 -4.52
N ILE A 244 -35.80 1.75 -3.23
CA ILE A 244 -35.34 0.56 -2.51
C ILE A 244 -36.53 -0.15 -1.85
N ASN A 245 -37.27 0.57 -1.00
CA ASN A 245 -38.31 -0.01 -0.15
C ASN A 245 -39.72 0.01 -0.72
N HIS A 246 -39.92 0.70 -1.85
CA HIS A 246 -41.21 0.80 -2.51
C HIS A 246 -42.36 1.40 -1.67
N ILE A 247 -42.05 2.05 -0.54
CA ILE A 247 -43.03 2.71 0.33
C ILE A 247 -43.30 4.12 -0.20
N THR A 248 -44.56 4.41 -0.52
CA THR A 248 -44.96 5.73 -1.03
C THR A 248 -45.51 6.64 0.06
N PRO A 249 -45.47 7.98 -0.12
CA PRO A 249 -46.12 8.91 0.82
C PRO A 249 -47.60 8.61 1.07
N GLU A 250 -48.31 8.06 0.08
CA GLU A 250 -49.70 7.64 0.21
C GLU A 250 -49.89 6.47 1.18
N MET A 251 -48.94 5.54 1.25
CA MET A 251 -48.96 4.40 2.19
C MET A 251 -48.79 4.85 3.64
N LEU A 252 -48.02 5.93 3.85
CA LEU A 252 -47.78 6.50 5.19
C LEU A 252 -48.89 7.45 5.65
N LYS A 253 -49.87 7.74 4.78
CA LYS A 253 -50.93 8.69 5.10
C LYS A 253 -51.82 8.17 6.24
N GLY A 254 -51.75 8.84 7.38
CA GLY A 254 -52.51 8.47 8.58
C GLY A 254 -51.84 7.38 9.42
N ALA A 255 -50.59 7.01 9.10
CA ALA A 255 -49.78 6.18 9.97
C ALA A 255 -49.52 6.88 11.32
N PRO A 256 -49.39 6.14 12.42
CA PRO A 256 -49.03 6.70 13.71
C PRO A 256 -47.62 7.28 13.69
N LYS A 257 -47.37 8.25 14.57
CA LYS A 257 -46.02 8.82 14.74
C LYS A 257 -45.12 7.85 15.49
N MET A 258 -43.80 8.02 15.35
CA MET A 258 -42.80 7.19 16.03
C MET A 258 -43.00 7.10 17.56
N GLN A 259 -43.43 8.20 18.20
CA GLN A 259 -43.67 8.27 19.65
C GLN A 259 -44.89 7.47 20.11
N GLU A 260 -45.85 7.27 19.21
CA GLU A 260 -47.10 6.58 19.48
C GLU A 260 -46.89 5.06 19.35
N VAL A 261 -46.23 4.65 18.27
CA VAL A 261 -46.02 3.22 17.94
C VAL A 261 -44.94 2.54 18.79
N ILE A 262 -43.95 3.29 19.31
CA ILE A 262 -42.83 2.68 20.03
C ILE A 262 -43.24 1.97 21.34
N LYS A 263 -44.34 2.40 21.96
CA LYS A 263 -44.89 1.73 23.15
C LYS A 263 -45.41 0.34 22.79
N GLU A 264 -46.18 0.25 21.70
CA GLU A 264 -46.66 -1.02 21.15
C GLU A 264 -45.50 -1.93 20.75
N ILE A 265 -44.50 -1.39 20.04
CA ILE A 265 -43.29 -2.13 19.64
C ILE A 265 -42.54 -2.66 20.86
N SER A 266 -42.40 -1.85 21.92
CA SER A 266 -41.70 -2.24 23.14
C SER A 266 -42.44 -3.34 23.92
N GLU A 267 -43.77 -3.26 23.98
CA GLU A 267 -44.61 -4.31 24.57
C GLU A 267 -44.57 -5.61 23.76
N PHE A 268 -44.51 -5.51 22.43
CA PHE A 268 -44.34 -6.65 21.53
C PHE A 268 -43.00 -7.35 21.78
N ILE A 269 -41.89 -6.60 21.81
CA ILE A 269 -40.53 -7.12 22.05
C ILE A 269 -40.43 -7.82 23.41
N GLY A 270 -40.93 -7.21 24.49
CA GLY A 270 -40.86 -7.75 25.85
C GLY A 270 -39.44 -8.16 26.25
N ASP A 271 -39.30 -9.35 26.84
CA ASP A 271 -38.01 -9.91 27.30
C ASP A 271 -37.32 -10.82 26.27
N SER A 272 -37.75 -10.79 25.00
CA SER A 272 -37.18 -11.63 23.95
C SER A 272 -35.73 -11.24 23.62
N VAL A 273 -34.98 -12.19 23.03
CA VAL A 273 -33.68 -11.89 22.43
C VAL A 273 -33.92 -11.29 21.05
N LEU A 274 -33.34 -10.11 20.80
CA LEU A 274 -33.49 -9.42 19.53
C LEU A 274 -32.52 -9.99 18.50
N VAL A 275 -32.96 -10.08 17.25
CA VAL A 275 -32.13 -10.50 16.11
C VAL A 275 -32.37 -9.55 14.94
N ALA A 276 -31.29 -9.04 14.36
CA ALA A 276 -31.31 -8.24 13.15
C ALA A 276 -30.10 -8.58 12.26
N HIS A 277 -30.09 -8.11 11.01
CA HIS A 277 -28.98 -8.28 10.09
C HIS A 277 -28.27 -6.96 9.90
N ASN A 278 -27.00 -6.86 10.30
CA ASN A 278 -26.33 -5.57 10.52
C ASN A 278 -27.02 -4.75 11.63
N ALA A 279 -27.29 -5.42 12.76
CA ALA A 279 -28.07 -4.90 13.88
C ALA A 279 -27.70 -3.50 14.39
N PRO A 280 -26.45 -3.00 14.33
CA PRO A 280 -26.16 -1.61 14.68
C PRO A 280 -27.04 -0.58 13.96
N PHE A 281 -27.50 -0.89 12.75
CA PHE A 281 -28.43 -0.06 12.00
C PHE A 281 -29.84 -0.05 12.63
N ASP A 282 -30.49 -1.20 12.72
CA ASP A 282 -31.88 -1.30 13.20
C ASP A 282 -32.03 -0.90 14.68
N VAL A 283 -31.02 -1.25 15.50
CA VAL A 283 -31.00 -0.91 16.93
C VAL A 283 -30.85 0.60 17.13
N SER A 284 -30.15 1.32 16.24
CA SER A 284 -30.00 2.77 16.39
C SER A 284 -31.33 3.49 16.15
N PHE A 285 -32.11 3.06 15.14
CA PHE A 285 -33.47 3.56 14.91
C PHE A 285 -34.44 3.19 16.04
N LEU A 286 -34.38 1.94 16.53
CA LEU A 286 -35.20 1.52 17.67
C LEU A 286 -34.92 2.38 18.91
N ASN A 287 -33.64 2.61 19.23
CA ASN A 287 -33.25 3.44 20.37
C ASN A 287 -33.60 4.92 20.16
N MET A 288 -33.54 5.43 18.91
CA MET A 288 -34.01 6.77 18.57
C MET A 288 -35.51 6.93 18.85
N MET A 289 -36.34 5.97 18.42
CA MET A 289 -37.78 5.98 18.70
C MET A 289 -38.06 5.90 20.21
N ARG A 290 -37.31 5.09 20.96
CA ARG A 290 -37.44 5.01 22.42
C ARG A 290 -37.09 6.32 23.09
N ALA A 291 -35.99 6.94 22.68
CA ALA A 291 -35.56 8.24 23.19
C ALA A 291 -36.60 9.34 22.91
N SER A 292 -37.23 9.33 21.74
CA SER A 292 -38.28 10.32 21.40
C SER A 292 -39.53 10.18 22.27
N ALA A 293 -39.80 8.99 22.82
CA ALA A 293 -40.85 8.74 23.81
C ALA A 293 -40.38 8.83 25.28
N GLY A 294 -39.15 9.30 25.52
CA GLY A 294 -38.59 9.42 26.87
C GLY A 294 -38.25 8.07 27.54
N MET A 295 -38.12 7.00 26.76
CA MET A 295 -37.76 5.66 27.23
C MET A 295 -36.25 5.45 27.17
N PRO A 296 -35.67 4.64 28.09
CA PRO A 296 -34.25 4.30 28.02
C PRO A 296 -33.95 3.42 26.79
N PRO A 297 -32.69 3.38 26.31
CA PRO A 297 -32.26 2.45 25.29
C PRO A 297 -32.62 1.00 25.62
N ILE A 298 -32.74 0.16 24.58
CA ILE A 298 -33.07 -1.25 24.74
C ILE A 298 -32.03 -1.96 25.59
N SER A 299 -32.47 -2.79 26.54
CA SER A 299 -31.60 -3.59 27.41
C SER A 299 -31.56 -5.07 27.04
N ASN A 300 -32.37 -5.48 26.06
CA ASN A 300 -32.42 -6.84 25.54
C ASN A 300 -31.07 -7.24 24.93
N LEU A 301 -30.73 -8.52 25.04
CA LEU A 301 -29.66 -9.13 24.25
C LEU A 301 -30.00 -8.95 22.76
N VAL A 302 -29.05 -8.47 21.97
CA VAL A 302 -29.21 -8.33 20.52
C VAL A 302 -28.17 -9.18 19.80
N VAL A 303 -28.61 -10.02 18.87
CA VAL A 303 -27.75 -10.77 17.98
C VAL A 303 -27.73 -10.11 16.60
N ASP A 304 -26.54 -9.85 16.08
CA ASP A 304 -26.33 -9.50 14.69
C ASP A 304 -25.93 -10.74 13.90
N THR A 305 -26.77 -11.12 12.94
CA THR A 305 -26.53 -12.29 12.10
C THR A 305 -25.38 -12.09 11.12
N LEU A 306 -25.00 -10.84 10.78
CA LEU A 306 -23.94 -10.57 9.80
C LEU A 306 -22.54 -11.03 10.30
N PRO A 307 -22.04 -10.62 11.48
CA PRO A 307 -20.83 -11.16 12.08
C PRO A 307 -20.82 -12.69 12.21
N VAL A 308 -21.97 -13.27 12.56
CA VAL A 308 -22.13 -14.72 12.67
C VAL A 308 -22.00 -15.38 11.29
N ALA A 309 -22.57 -14.77 10.25
CA ALA A 309 -22.46 -15.23 8.88
C ALA A 309 -21.04 -15.11 8.33
N MET A 310 -20.27 -14.08 8.73
CA MET A 310 -18.84 -13.98 8.39
C MET A 310 -18.04 -15.16 8.93
N PHE A 311 -18.38 -15.65 10.13
CA PHE A 311 -17.78 -16.84 10.71
C PHE A 311 -18.26 -18.11 10.00
N LEU A 312 -19.56 -18.27 9.73
CA LEU A 312 -20.10 -19.50 9.13
C LEU A 312 -19.69 -19.68 7.66
N PHE A 313 -19.75 -18.60 6.87
CA PHE A 313 -19.64 -18.61 5.41
C PHE A 313 -18.56 -17.63 4.90
N PRO A 314 -17.31 -17.69 5.41
CA PRO A 314 -16.26 -16.74 5.04
C PRO A 314 -15.95 -16.74 3.53
N GLU A 315 -16.23 -17.84 2.84
CA GLU A 315 -16.06 -18.00 1.40
C GLU A 315 -17.12 -17.30 0.54
N ALA A 316 -18.25 -16.89 1.12
CA ALA A 316 -19.31 -16.23 0.37
C ALA A 316 -18.83 -14.89 -0.20
N GLY A 317 -19.28 -14.53 -1.40
CA GLY A 317 -18.96 -13.23 -2.00
C GLY A 317 -19.76 -12.07 -1.41
N TYR A 318 -20.98 -12.36 -0.96
CA TYR A 318 -21.89 -11.42 -0.32
C TYR A 318 -22.58 -12.11 0.85
N LEU A 319 -22.83 -11.34 1.91
CA LEU A 319 -23.48 -11.81 3.13
C LEU A 319 -24.76 -11.02 3.45
N ASN A 320 -25.32 -10.28 2.49
CA ASN A 320 -26.64 -9.66 2.67
C ASN A 320 -27.73 -10.72 2.84
N GLU A 321 -28.86 -10.34 3.41
CA GLU A 321 -29.97 -11.24 3.76
C GLU A 321 -30.37 -12.15 2.59
N LYS A 322 -30.62 -11.56 1.41
CA LYS A 322 -30.95 -12.30 0.19
C LYS A 322 -29.91 -13.36 -0.19
N SER A 323 -28.61 -13.06 -0.03
CA SER A 323 -27.54 -14.02 -0.32
C SER A 323 -27.51 -15.16 0.71
N LEU A 324 -27.83 -14.87 1.96
CA LEU A 324 -27.94 -15.87 3.02
C LEU A 324 -29.16 -16.77 2.84
N ALA A 325 -30.32 -16.21 2.52
CA ALA A 325 -31.54 -16.98 2.22
C ALA A 325 -31.28 -18.00 1.11
N ASN A 326 -30.72 -17.55 -0.02
CA ASN A 326 -30.36 -18.42 -1.13
C ASN A 326 -29.35 -19.50 -0.75
N ARG A 327 -28.33 -19.15 0.05
CA ARG A 327 -27.30 -20.11 0.51
C ARG A 327 -27.87 -21.19 1.42
N LEU A 328 -28.86 -20.83 2.22
CA LEU A 328 -29.53 -21.73 3.16
C LEU A 328 -30.73 -22.44 2.54
N GLU A 329 -30.95 -22.29 1.22
CA GLU A 329 -32.08 -22.86 0.49
C GLU A 329 -33.44 -22.46 1.09
N ILE A 330 -33.51 -21.25 1.64
CA ILE A 330 -34.73 -20.65 2.15
C ILE A 330 -35.42 -20.00 0.96
N HIS A 331 -36.41 -20.72 0.43
CA HIS A 331 -37.21 -20.25 -0.69
C HIS A 331 -38.25 -19.24 -0.23
N ASP A 332 -38.45 -18.28 -1.13
CA ASP A 332 -39.33 -17.17 -0.91
C ASP A 332 -40.12 -16.89 -2.19
N ASP A 333 -41.38 -17.32 -2.18
CA ASP A 333 -42.25 -17.35 -3.35
C ASP A 333 -43.05 -16.05 -3.55
N SER A 334 -42.91 -15.06 -2.66
CA SER A 334 -43.78 -13.88 -2.67
C SER A 334 -43.27 -12.74 -3.57
N GLY A 335 -41.96 -12.65 -3.79
CA GLY A 335 -41.34 -11.62 -4.64
C GLY A 335 -41.36 -10.20 -4.06
N VAL A 336 -41.71 -10.03 -2.78
CA VAL A 336 -41.83 -8.74 -2.07
C VAL A 336 -40.59 -8.49 -1.22
N PHE A 337 -39.45 -8.15 -1.83
CA PHE A 337 -38.25 -7.73 -1.09
C PHE A 337 -38.38 -6.27 -0.62
N HIS A 338 -37.73 -5.91 0.48
CA HIS A 338 -37.68 -4.54 1.04
C HIS A 338 -39.02 -4.09 1.64
N ARG A 339 -39.60 -4.98 2.45
CA ARG A 339 -40.72 -4.71 3.35
C ARG A 339 -40.33 -5.31 4.70
N ALA A 340 -40.43 -4.51 5.75
CA ALA A 340 -39.82 -4.85 7.02
C ALA A 340 -40.40 -6.14 7.65
N ASP A 341 -41.70 -6.39 7.48
CA ASP A 341 -42.37 -7.57 8.05
C ASP A 341 -41.91 -8.88 7.40
N TYR A 342 -41.68 -8.81 6.09
CA TYR A 342 -41.26 -9.93 5.29
C TYR A 342 -39.77 -10.25 5.46
N ASP A 343 -38.93 -9.22 5.47
CA ASP A 343 -37.50 -9.36 5.70
C ASP A 343 -37.26 -9.90 7.14
N ALA A 344 -38.01 -9.43 8.14
CA ALA A 344 -38.00 -10.03 9.48
C ALA A 344 -38.38 -11.52 9.51
N GLU A 345 -39.40 -11.94 8.74
CA GLU A 345 -39.81 -13.34 8.63
C GLU A 345 -38.73 -14.19 7.93
N GLN A 346 -38.12 -13.71 6.85
CA GLN A 346 -37.01 -14.39 6.17
C GLN A 346 -35.80 -14.51 7.07
N LEU A 347 -35.39 -13.42 7.71
CA LEU A 347 -34.29 -13.40 8.65
C LEU A 347 -34.51 -14.37 9.81
N SER A 348 -35.75 -14.57 10.26
CA SER A 348 -36.04 -15.55 11.31
C SER A 348 -35.70 -16.97 10.88
N LYS A 349 -36.04 -17.35 9.65
CA LYS A 349 -35.71 -18.66 9.07
C LYS A 349 -34.20 -18.80 8.87
N ILE A 350 -33.52 -17.73 8.43
CA ILE A 350 -32.06 -17.68 8.28
C ILE A 350 -31.41 -17.94 9.63
N TRP A 351 -31.78 -17.19 10.66
CA TRP A 351 -31.20 -17.30 12.00
C TRP A 351 -31.39 -18.71 12.59
N LEU A 352 -32.61 -19.26 12.54
CA LEU A 352 -32.91 -20.61 13.02
C LEU A 352 -32.08 -21.67 12.28
N SER A 353 -31.82 -21.47 10.99
CA SER A 353 -30.98 -22.36 10.18
C SER A 353 -29.48 -22.21 10.49
N MET A 354 -29.04 -21.03 10.92
CA MET A 354 -27.65 -20.76 11.32
C MET A 354 -27.29 -21.40 12.66
N ILE A 355 -28.22 -21.47 13.63
CA ILE A 355 -27.98 -22.07 14.96
C ILE A 355 -27.37 -23.49 14.90
N PRO A 356 -27.97 -24.48 14.19
CA PRO A 356 -27.39 -25.82 14.12
C PRO A 356 -26.04 -25.85 13.39
N LEU A 357 -25.83 -24.96 12.40
CA LEU A 357 -24.55 -24.81 11.72
C LEU A 357 -23.46 -24.28 12.67
N LEU A 358 -23.80 -23.32 13.54
CA LEU A 358 -22.92 -22.80 14.58
C LEU A 358 -22.55 -23.88 15.58
N GLN A 359 -23.54 -24.58 16.14
CA GLN A 359 -23.31 -25.67 17.09
C GLN A 359 -22.35 -26.73 16.51
N LYS A 360 -22.55 -27.08 15.23
CA LYS A 360 -21.69 -28.03 14.52
C LYS A 360 -20.28 -27.47 14.29
N LYS A 361 -20.15 -26.25 13.77
CA LYS A 361 -18.85 -25.63 13.44
C LYS A 361 -18.03 -25.33 14.69
N TYR A 362 -18.66 -24.79 15.73
CA TYR A 362 -18.05 -24.49 17.02
C TYR A 362 -17.86 -25.74 17.90
N LYS A 363 -18.46 -26.88 17.52
CA LYS A 363 -18.40 -28.16 18.23
C LYS A 363 -18.94 -28.09 19.68
N ASN A 364 -19.96 -27.26 19.90
CA ASN A 364 -20.67 -27.15 21.18
C ASN A 364 -22.18 -27.09 20.94
N PRO A 365 -22.97 -28.10 21.36
CA PRO A 365 -24.43 -28.07 21.22
C PRO A 365 -25.09 -26.99 22.10
N ASN A 366 -24.42 -26.56 23.17
CA ASN A 366 -24.92 -25.53 24.09
C ASN A 366 -24.13 -24.22 23.95
N ILE A 367 -23.71 -23.89 22.73
CA ILE A 367 -23.04 -22.61 22.45
C ILE A 367 -23.88 -21.46 23.00
N SER A 368 -23.24 -20.59 23.77
CA SER A 368 -23.85 -19.47 24.48
C SER A 368 -23.71 -18.14 23.73
N PHE A 369 -24.40 -17.10 24.18
CA PHE A 369 -24.20 -15.74 23.65
C PHE A 369 -22.77 -15.22 23.92
N ASN A 370 -22.15 -15.62 25.03
CA ASN A 370 -20.74 -15.30 25.30
C ASN A 370 -19.79 -16.00 24.32
N ASP A 371 -20.09 -17.24 23.93
CA ASP A 371 -19.31 -17.95 22.91
C ASP A 371 -19.40 -17.26 21.54
N LEU A 372 -20.57 -16.71 21.18
CA LEU A 372 -20.72 -15.93 19.95
C LEU A 372 -19.79 -14.70 19.92
N ASN A 373 -19.59 -14.01 21.04
CA ASN A 373 -18.66 -12.90 21.10
C ASN A 373 -17.18 -13.30 21.00
N ASN A 374 -16.87 -14.60 21.15
CA ASN A 374 -15.51 -15.15 21.11
C ASN A 374 -15.31 -16.13 19.94
N LEU A 375 -16.09 -15.97 18.85
CA LEU A 375 -15.92 -16.80 17.65
C LEU A 375 -14.49 -16.63 17.10
N PRO A 376 -13.77 -17.75 16.83
CA PRO A 376 -12.41 -17.68 16.34
C PRO A 376 -12.36 -17.24 14.87
N ILE A 377 -11.30 -16.55 14.49
CA ILE A 377 -10.96 -16.31 13.09
C ILE A 377 -10.01 -17.42 12.64
N ASP A 378 -10.56 -18.49 12.08
CA ASP A 378 -9.81 -19.68 11.65
C ASP A 378 -9.55 -19.72 10.13
N ASN A 379 -10.03 -18.71 9.39
CA ASN A 379 -9.98 -18.64 7.95
C ASN A 379 -9.66 -17.22 7.46
N GLN A 380 -8.61 -17.07 6.65
CA GLN A 380 -8.18 -15.79 6.08
C GLN A 380 -9.26 -15.13 5.20
N LEU A 381 -10.20 -15.91 4.65
CA LEU A 381 -11.34 -15.38 3.90
C LEU A 381 -12.27 -14.49 4.74
N PHE A 382 -12.21 -14.60 6.08
CA PHE A 382 -12.91 -13.70 6.99
C PHE A 382 -12.62 -12.24 6.66
N TYR A 383 -11.35 -11.89 6.37
CA TYR A 383 -10.92 -10.51 6.13
C TYR A 383 -11.48 -9.87 4.85
N ARG A 384 -12.31 -10.58 4.06
CA ARG A 384 -13.06 -10.01 2.93
C ARG A 384 -14.23 -9.13 3.35
N HIS A 385 -14.76 -9.37 4.54
CA HIS A 385 -16.07 -8.89 4.97
C HIS A 385 -16.05 -7.69 5.92
N PRO A 386 -15.08 -7.53 6.84
CA PRO A 386 -15.06 -6.40 7.74
C PRO A 386 -15.11 -5.06 7.01
N LYS A 387 -15.94 -4.15 7.54
CA LYS A 387 -15.97 -2.76 7.10
C LYS A 387 -14.67 -2.08 7.51
N THR A 388 -14.00 -1.48 6.54
CA THR A 388 -12.72 -0.80 6.74
C THR A 388 -12.92 0.72 6.82
N TYR A 389 -12.11 1.36 7.64
CA TYR A 389 -12.08 2.79 7.86
C TYR A 389 -10.66 3.30 7.76
N HIS A 390 -10.49 4.50 7.24
CA HIS A 390 -9.18 5.11 7.14
C HIS A 390 -8.76 5.72 8.49
N THR A 391 -7.46 5.63 8.80
CA THR A 391 -6.83 6.39 9.89
C THR A 391 -5.41 6.75 9.51
N CYS A 392 -5.03 8.00 9.72
CA CYS A 392 -3.65 8.44 9.50
C CYS A 392 -2.82 8.13 10.74
N VAL A 393 -1.64 7.57 10.52
CA VAL A 393 -0.68 7.28 11.57
C VAL A 393 0.59 8.06 11.28
N LEU A 394 1.04 8.86 12.24
CA LEU A 394 2.32 9.58 12.16
C LEU A 394 3.29 9.02 13.21
N VAL A 395 4.55 8.84 12.82
CA VAL A 395 5.60 8.30 13.68
C VAL A 395 6.22 9.42 14.53
N LYS A 396 6.24 9.22 15.85
CA LYS A 396 6.83 10.20 16.79
C LYS A 396 8.36 10.11 16.85
N ASN A 397 8.92 8.90 16.77
CA ASN A 397 10.34 8.62 17.05
C ASN A 397 10.80 7.29 16.41
N GLU A 398 12.10 6.97 16.53
CA GLU A 398 12.72 5.74 15.97
C GLU A 398 12.04 4.44 16.39
N GLN A 399 11.51 4.36 17.61
CA GLN A 399 10.76 3.19 18.04
C GLN A 399 9.42 3.10 17.32
N GLY A 400 8.70 4.22 17.16
CA GLY A 400 7.47 4.29 16.38
C GLY A 400 7.64 3.90 14.91
N LEU A 401 8.83 4.12 14.32
CA LEU A 401 9.12 3.65 12.97
C LEU A 401 9.17 2.12 12.90
N LYS A 402 9.75 1.47 13.91
CA LYS A 402 9.73 0.00 14.02
C LYS A 402 8.32 -0.52 14.32
N ASP A 403 7.57 0.17 15.16
CA ASP A 403 6.19 -0.18 15.49
C ASP A 403 5.32 -0.10 14.21
N LEU A 404 5.50 0.93 13.38
CA LEU A 404 4.85 1.05 12.07
C LEU A 404 5.29 -0.06 11.10
N TYR A 405 6.58 -0.40 11.04
CA TYR A 405 7.05 -1.53 10.20
C TYR A 405 6.38 -2.85 10.59
N ARG A 406 6.22 -3.09 11.90
CA ARG A 406 5.48 -4.25 12.40
C ARG A 406 4.02 -4.20 11.97
N ILE A 407 3.37 -3.05 12.13
CA ILE A 407 1.97 -2.87 11.73
C ILE A 407 1.79 -3.17 10.25
N ILE A 408 2.59 -2.57 9.37
CA ILE A 408 2.51 -2.82 7.93
C ILE A 408 2.80 -4.30 7.60
N SER A 409 3.77 -4.91 8.27
CA SER A 409 4.10 -6.33 8.04
C SER A 409 2.94 -7.25 8.40
N GLU A 410 2.28 -7.06 9.55
CA GLU A 410 1.12 -7.85 9.95
C GLU A 410 -0.10 -7.58 9.06
N SER A 411 -0.31 -6.33 8.64
CA SER A 411 -1.39 -5.96 7.71
C SER A 411 -1.23 -6.64 6.34
N GLU A 412 0.00 -6.80 5.86
CA GLU A 412 0.33 -7.43 4.56
C GLU A 412 0.49 -8.95 4.63
N THR A 413 0.44 -9.55 5.82
CA THR A 413 0.62 -10.99 6.02
C THR A 413 -0.57 -11.62 6.74
N THR A 414 -0.67 -11.41 8.05
CA THR A 414 -1.70 -11.98 8.93
C THR A 414 -3.10 -11.46 8.61
N TYR A 415 -3.23 -10.15 8.37
CA TYR A 415 -4.52 -9.47 8.22
C TYR A 415 -4.84 -9.06 6.77
N LEU A 416 -4.07 -9.55 5.81
CA LEU A 416 -4.28 -9.22 4.40
C LEU A 416 -5.64 -9.77 3.94
N SER A 417 -6.53 -8.87 3.52
CA SER A 417 -7.79 -9.26 2.90
C SER A 417 -7.51 -9.98 1.58
N PRO A 418 -8.07 -11.19 1.34
CA PRO A 418 -7.90 -11.85 0.06
C PRO A 418 -8.75 -11.18 -1.01
N GLN A 419 -8.33 -11.28 -2.27
CA GLN A 419 -9.10 -10.74 -3.39
C GLN A 419 -10.56 -11.22 -3.35
N SER A 420 -11.52 -10.29 -3.48
CA SER A 420 -12.96 -10.57 -3.41
C SER A 420 -13.70 -9.86 -4.55
N GLY A 421 -14.12 -10.62 -5.57
CA GLY A 421 -14.74 -10.05 -6.77
C GLY A 421 -13.82 -9.03 -7.46
N LEU A 422 -14.30 -7.78 -7.56
CA LEU A 422 -13.53 -6.64 -8.08
C LEU A 422 -12.70 -5.91 -7.02
N ASN A 423 -12.71 -6.34 -5.76
CA ASN A 423 -11.93 -5.71 -4.70
C ASN A 423 -10.52 -6.29 -4.66
N PRO A 424 -9.47 -5.45 -4.74
CA PRO A 424 -8.11 -5.93 -4.61
C PRO A 424 -7.82 -6.39 -3.19
N PRO A 425 -6.79 -7.23 -2.98
CA PRO A 425 -6.25 -7.46 -1.66
C PRO A 425 -5.93 -6.14 -0.97
N THR A 426 -6.35 -6.00 0.29
CA THR A 426 -6.23 -4.76 1.06
C THR A 426 -5.56 -5.09 2.40
N PRO A 427 -4.46 -4.41 2.76
CA PRO A 427 -3.75 -4.68 4.02
C PRO A 427 -4.52 -4.07 5.20
N LEU A 428 -5.19 -4.92 5.98
CA LEU A 428 -6.07 -4.47 7.06
C LEU A 428 -5.32 -4.35 8.39
N CYS A 429 -5.73 -3.41 9.23
CA CYS A 429 -5.19 -3.25 10.58
C CYS A 429 -6.33 -3.35 11.62
N PRO A 430 -6.37 -4.39 12.47
CA PRO A 430 -7.35 -4.43 13.56
C PRO A 430 -7.14 -3.25 14.51
N ARG A 431 -8.22 -2.56 14.92
CA ARG A 431 -8.14 -1.42 15.86
C ARG A 431 -7.41 -1.79 17.16
N GLU A 432 -7.70 -2.96 17.71
CA GLU A 432 -7.07 -3.47 18.94
C GLU A 432 -5.54 -3.61 18.78
N PHE A 433 -5.09 -4.11 17.63
CA PHE A 433 -3.68 -4.31 17.36
C PHE A 433 -2.97 -2.97 17.16
N LEU A 434 -3.62 -2.01 16.49
CA LEU A 434 -3.12 -0.63 16.42
C LEU A 434 -3.02 -0.01 17.82
N GLN A 435 -4.03 -0.20 18.67
CA GLN A 435 -4.05 0.32 20.05
C GLN A 435 -2.91 -0.25 20.89
N GLU A 436 -2.61 -1.55 20.77
CA GLU A 436 -1.49 -2.19 21.48
C GLU A 436 -0.13 -1.60 21.07
N ASN A 437 0.01 -1.13 19.83
CA ASN A 437 1.27 -0.62 19.28
C ASN A 437 1.30 0.92 19.16
N ARG A 438 0.33 1.65 19.75
CA ARG A 438 0.15 3.10 19.51
C ARG A 438 1.13 4.03 20.21
N SER A 439 1.88 3.56 21.22
CA SER A 439 2.59 4.44 22.18
C SER A 439 3.53 5.48 21.53
N ASN A 440 4.15 5.10 20.40
CA ASN A 440 5.08 5.94 19.63
C ASN A 440 4.48 6.49 18.33
N LEU A 441 3.16 6.48 18.22
CA LEU A 441 2.40 6.93 17.06
C LEU A 441 1.44 8.05 17.46
N LEU A 442 1.06 8.88 16.49
CA LEU A 442 -0.05 9.82 16.59
C LEU A 442 -1.13 9.39 15.60
N LEU A 443 -2.37 9.29 16.06
CA LEU A 443 -3.51 8.85 15.28
C LEU A 443 -4.37 10.04 14.86
N GLY A 444 -4.50 10.23 13.55
CA GLY A 444 -5.40 11.16 12.89
C GLY A 444 -6.68 10.48 12.40
N SER A 445 -7.78 11.21 12.42
CA SER A 445 -9.09 10.69 11.98
C SER A 445 -9.24 10.51 10.47
N ALA A 446 -8.24 10.91 9.68
CA ALA A 446 -8.18 10.79 8.22
C ALA A 446 -9.32 11.52 7.49
N CYS A 447 -9.82 10.92 6.41
CA CYS A 447 -10.74 11.52 5.45
C CYS A 447 -12.20 11.09 5.70
N PHE A 448 -13.08 11.31 4.71
CA PHE A 448 -14.49 10.90 4.80
C PHE A 448 -14.71 9.38 4.91
N ASN A 449 -13.69 8.56 4.61
CA ASN A 449 -13.69 7.12 4.88
C ASN A 449 -13.27 6.79 6.33
N GLY A 450 -12.99 7.78 7.17
CA GLY A 450 -12.64 7.61 8.58
C GLY A 450 -13.86 7.43 9.50
N ARG A 451 -13.63 6.84 10.68
CA ARG A 451 -14.69 6.58 11.67
C ARG A 451 -15.35 7.84 12.20
N VAL A 452 -14.58 8.90 12.43
CA VAL A 452 -15.11 10.17 12.96
C VAL A 452 -16.13 10.78 11.99
N PHE A 453 -15.83 10.80 10.69
CA PHE A 453 -16.76 11.31 9.70
C PHE A 453 -18.01 10.43 9.61
N GLU A 454 -17.84 9.10 9.62
CA GLU A 454 -18.98 8.18 9.57
C GLU A 454 -19.88 8.27 10.82
N MET A 455 -19.31 8.43 12.02
CA MET A 455 -20.06 8.70 13.25
C MET A 455 -20.71 10.08 13.25
N ALA A 456 -20.09 11.10 12.63
CA ALA A 456 -20.70 12.41 12.50
C ALA A 456 -21.84 12.44 11.46
N MET A 457 -21.76 11.59 10.44
CA MET A 457 -22.79 11.45 9.42
C MET A 457 -23.98 10.59 9.88
N ASN A 458 -23.70 9.49 10.58
CA ASN A 458 -24.69 8.46 10.90
C ASN A 458 -24.89 8.28 12.41
N GLY A 459 -23.83 8.32 13.22
CA GLY A 459 -23.84 8.06 14.65
C GLY A 459 -24.47 9.15 15.54
N THR A 460 -24.81 8.77 16.77
CA THR A 460 -25.28 9.69 17.82
C THR A 460 -24.16 10.61 18.33
N GLN A 461 -24.54 11.68 19.03
CA GLN A 461 -23.56 12.60 19.62
C GLN A 461 -22.62 11.92 20.60
N LYS A 462 -23.13 10.96 21.38
CA LYS A 462 -22.33 10.19 22.34
C LYS A 462 -21.33 9.26 21.64
N GLU A 463 -21.75 8.54 20.60
CA GLU A 463 -20.87 7.66 19.83
C GLU A 463 -19.76 8.45 19.12
N LEU A 464 -20.08 9.64 18.59
CA LEU A 464 -19.07 10.53 18.01
C LEU A 464 -18.04 10.96 19.07
N GLU A 465 -18.49 11.32 20.27
CA GLU A 465 -17.60 11.69 21.37
C GLU A 465 -16.68 10.54 21.79
N GLU A 466 -17.24 9.33 21.96
CA GLU A 466 -16.49 8.13 22.31
C GLU A 466 -15.48 7.74 21.21
N GLU A 467 -15.86 7.86 19.93
CA GLU A 467 -14.98 7.57 18.81
C GLU A 467 -13.81 8.58 18.72
N MET A 468 -14.07 9.87 18.94
CA MET A 468 -13.03 10.90 18.93
C MET A 468 -11.97 10.72 20.01
N GLU A 469 -12.30 10.04 21.12
CA GLU A 469 -11.31 9.78 22.17
C GLU A 469 -10.15 8.89 21.71
N PHE A 470 -10.39 8.02 20.73
CA PHE A 470 -9.38 7.14 20.16
C PHE A 470 -8.24 7.91 19.46
N TYR A 471 -8.53 9.09 18.92
CA TYR A 471 -7.62 9.88 18.09
C TYR A 471 -6.86 10.94 18.90
N ASP A 472 -5.62 11.21 18.47
CA ASP A 472 -4.76 12.25 19.04
C ASP A 472 -5.05 13.62 18.41
N TYR A 473 -5.48 13.63 17.14
CA TYR A 473 -5.96 14.82 16.44
C TYR A 473 -7.09 14.46 15.46
N ILE A 474 -7.96 15.44 15.21
CA ILE A 474 -9.12 15.31 14.34
C ILE A 474 -8.87 16.09 13.05
N GLU A 475 -9.03 15.42 11.93
CA GLU A 475 -8.82 15.99 10.61
C GLU A 475 -10.11 16.54 10.01
N ILE A 476 -9.98 17.69 9.34
CA ILE A 476 -10.98 18.24 8.42
C ILE A 476 -10.27 18.58 7.10
N GLN A 477 -10.98 18.43 5.98
CA GLN A 477 -10.45 18.73 4.65
C GLN A 477 -11.21 19.88 3.98
N PRO A 478 -10.66 20.51 2.93
CA PRO A 478 -11.42 21.40 2.06
C PRO A 478 -12.69 20.74 1.52
N LYS A 479 -13.75 21.52 1.31
CA LYS A 479 -15.05 20.99 0.89
C LYS A 479 -14.97 20.19 -0.42
N GLU A 480 -14.05 20.54 -1.31
CA GLU A 480 -13.86 19.88 -2.60
C GLU A 480 -13.41 18.42 -2.46
N ASN A 481 -12.78 18.06 -1.33
CA ASN A 481 -12.39 16.68 -1.02
C ASN A 481 -13.62 15.76 -0.82
N TYR A 482 -14.76 16.32 -0.39
CA TYR A 482 -16.01 15.59 -0.18
C TYR A 482 -16.95 15.62 -1.38
N SER A 483 -16.58 16.30 -2.47
CA SER A 483 -17.43 16.50 -3.67
C SER A 483 -17.95 15.21 -4.29
N TRP A 484 -17.23 14.09 -4.11
CA TRP A 484 -17.68 12.79 -4.59
C TRP A 484 -18.97 12.32 -3.89
N LEU A 485 -19.11 12.54 -2.57
CA LEU A 485 -20.32 12.18 -1.82
C LEU A 485 -21.53 13.00 -2.29
N ILE A 486 -21.31 14.26 -2.65
CA ILE A 486 -22.35 15.14 -3.21
C ILE A 486 -22.75 14.67 -4.61
N GLY A 487 -21.77 14.37 -5.46
CA GLY A 487 -22.04 13.88 -6.82
C GLY A 487 -22.72 12.51 -6.87
N MET A 488 -22.48 11.67 -5.86
CA MET A 488 -23.20 10.42 -5.64
C MET A 488 -24.59 10.59 -5.04
N GLU A 489 -24.99 11.82 -4.70
CA GLU A 489 -26.24 12.14 -3.99
C GLU A 489 -26.36 11.44 -2.62
N GLU A 490 -25.23 11.00 -2.03
CA GLU A 490 -25.19 10.40 -0.69
C GLU A 490 -25.39 11.46 0.40
N ILE A 491 -24.96 12.71 0.16
CA ILE A 491 -25.20 13.87 1.04
C ILE A 491 -25.43 15.15 0.23
N SER A 492 -26.21 16.09 0.78
CA SER A 492 -26.30 17.46 0.25
C SER A 492 -25.14 18.33 0.74
N GLU A 493 -24.87 19.45 0.06
CA GLU A 493 -23.84 20.42 0.51
C GLU A 493 -24.19 21.00 1.89
N GLU A 494 -25.47 21.27 2.17
CA GLU A 494 -25.93 21.71 3.49
C GLU A 494 -25.63 20.67 4.58
N ARG A 495 -25.97 19.40 4.32
CA ARG A 495 -25.72 18.30 5.26
C ARG A 495 -24.22 18.09 5.49
N LEU A 496 -23.40 18.22 4.46
CA LEU A 496 -21.94 18.18 4.61
C LEU A 496 -21.45 19.26 5.57
N MET A 497 -21.93 20.49 5.42
CA MET A 497 -21.52 21.59 6.31
C MET A 497 -21.94 21.35 7.76
N ASP A 498 -23.11 20.77 7.99
CA ASP A 498 -23.56 20.40 9.34
C ASP A 498 -22.68 19.31 9.95
N ILE A 499 -22.30 18.29 9.17
CA ILE A 499 -21.38 17.23 9.60
C ILE A 499 -20.02 17.83 9.98
N LEU A 500 -19.44 18.69 9.15
CA LEU A 500 -18.14 19.31 9.41
C LEU A 500 -18.17 20.21 10.66
N LYS A 501 -19.22 21.02 10.82
CA LYS A 501 -19.42 21.83 12.04
C LYS A 501 -19.57 20.96 13.28
N ARG A 502 -20.34 19.86 13.18
CA ARG A 502 -20.53 18.90 14.28
C ARG A 502 -19.19 18.26 14.69
N ILE A 503 -18.33 17.90 13.74
CA ILE A 503 -16.98 17.40 14.01
C ILE A 503 -16.16 18.46 14.77
N VAL A 504 -16.08 19.69 14.25
CA VAL A 504 -15.29 20.77 14.88
C VAL A 504 -15.78 21.07 16.30
N GLN A 505 -17.10 21.19 16.49
CA GLN A 505 -17.69 21.47 17.80
C GLN A 505 -17.42 20.35 18.80
N THR A 506 -17.53 19.09 18.38
CA THR A 506 -17.28 17.94 19.25
C THR A 506 -15.81 17.83 19.62
N ALA A 507 -14.90 18.01 18.65
CA ALA A 507 -13.46 18.01 18.91
C ALA A 507 -13.06 19.09 19.93
N ARG A 508 -13.61 20.31 19.80
CA ARG A 508 -13.41 21.40 20.77
C ARG A 508 -13.94 21.07 22.15
N LYS A 509 -15.14 20.48 22.23
CA LYS A 509 -15.75 20.04 23.51
C LYS A 509 -14.83 19.06 24.24
N LEU A 510 -14.19 18.16 23.52
CA LEU A 510 -13.27 17.15 24.06
C LEU A 510 -11.82 17.63 24.21
N GLY A 511 -11.50 18.86 23.81
CA GLY A 511 -10.14 19.39 23.84
C GLY A 511 -9.18 18.72 22.84
N LYS A 512 -9.71 18.09 21.78
CA LYS A 512 -8.92 17.49 20.70
C LYS A 512 -8.46 18.57 19.73
N MET A 513 -7.23 18.46 19.22
CA MET A 513 -6.72 19.37 18.18
C MET A 513 -7.42 19.09 16.86
N VAL A 514 -8.09 20.11 16.29
CA VAL A 514 -8.59 20.07 14.92
C VAL A 514 -7.49 20.51 13.96
N VAL A 515 -7.27 19.76 12.90
CA VAL A 515 -6.19 19.97 11.94
C VAL A 515 -6.75 19.95 10.53
N ALA A 516 -6.47 21.00 9.75
CA ALA A 516 -6.83 21.05 8.34
C ALA A 516 -5.79 20.33 7.48
N THR A 517 -6.17 19.19 6.90
CA THR A 517 -5.30 18.38 6.03
C THR A 517 -5.75 18.43 4.57
N GLY A 518 -4.82 18.20 3.65
CA GLY A 518 -5.10 18.32 2.22
C GLY A 518 -5.56 17.03 1.55
N ASP A 519 -5.23 15.87 2.15
CA ASP A 519 -5.46 14.55 1.57
C ASP A 519 -4.98 14.51 0.10
N CYS A 520 -3.71 14.88 -0.05
CA CYS A 520 -3.13 15.27 -1.34
C CYS A 520 -2.79 14.05 -2.18
N HIS A 521 -3.18 14.01 -3.44
CA HIS A 521 -2.90 12.91 -4.37
C HIS A 521 -2.05 13.31 -5.58
N TYR A 522 -1.95 14.62 -5.84
CA TYR A 522 -1.10 15.20 -6.88
C TYR A 522 -0.58 16.58 -6.45
N VAL A 523 0.43 17.10 -7.15
CA VAL A 523 1.19 18.29 -6.72
C VAL A 523 0.53 19.58 -7.22
N ASN A 524 0.10 19.60 -8.47
CA ASN A 524 -0.44 20.79 -9.12
C ASN A 524 -1.88 20.58 -9.61
N PRO A 525 -2.76 21.60 -9.56
CA PRO A 525 -4.14 21.49 -10.03
C PRO A 525 -4.29 20.87 -11.44
N ALA A 526 -3.39 21.23 -12.36
CA ALA A 526 -3.37 20.73 -13.75
C ALA A 526 -3.18 19.20 -13.86
N GLU A 527 -2.64 18.55 -12.83
CA GLU A 527 -2.44 17.09 -12.81
C GLU A 527 -3.75 16.32 -12.57
N LYS A 528 -4.85 17.00 -12.23
CA LYS A 528 -6.17 16.40 -11.98
C LYS A 528 -6.62 15.48 -13.12
N ILE A 529 -6.50 15.93 -14.36
CA ILE A 529 -6.90 15.13 -15.54
C ILE A 529 -6.10 13.82 -15.64
N THR A 530 -4.84 13.83 -15.21
CA THR A 530 -4.01 12.61 -15.18
C THR A 530 -4.53 11.65 -14.12
N ARG A 531 -4.98 12.17 -12.96
CA ARG A 531 -5.60 11.36 -11.92
C ARG A 531 -6.93 10.79 -12.35
N ASP A 532 -7.76 11.56 -13.04
CA ASP A 532 -9.05 11.10 -13.56
C ASP A 532 -8.88 9.94 -14.55
N VAL A 533 -7.86 9.99 -15.42
CA VAL A 533 -7.47 8.87 -16.28
C VAL A 533 -7.05 7.65 -15.44
N TYR A 534 -6.30 7.87 -14.37
CA TYR A 534 -5.80 6.79 -13.51
C TYR A 534 -6.93 6.11 -12.71
N ILE A 535 -7.85 6.91 -12.15
CA ILE A 535 -9.07 6.48 -11.45
C ILE A 535 -9.97 5.66 -12.38
N SER A 536 -10.09 6.07 -13.64
CA SER A 536 -10.93 5.38 -14.63
C SER A 536 -10.32 4.09 -15.16
N ALA A 537 -9.01 3.91 -15.00
CA ALA A 537 -8.33 2.69 -15.41
C ALA A 537 -8.63 1.52 -14.47
N LYS A 538 -8.56 0.29 -15.00
CA LYS A 538 -8.58 -0.90 -14.15
C LYS A 538 -7.27 -1.02 -13.38
N GLY A 539 -7.36 -1.11 -12.06
CA GLY A 539 -6.26 -1.27 -11.14
C GLY A 539 -5.76 -2.71 -11.00
N LEU A 540 -5.09 -2.98 -9.88
CA LEU A 540 -4.51 -4.29 -9.57
C LEU A 540 -5.59 -5.38 -9.58
N GLY A 541 -5.32 -6.52 -10.23
CA GLY A 541 -6.29 -7.61 -10.30
C GLY A 541 -7.54 -7.32 -11.15
N GLY A 542 -7.54 -6.24 -11.96
CA GLY A 542 -8.70 -5.83 -12.75
C GLY A 542 -9.77 -5.07 -11.97
N SER A 543 -9.45 -4.69 -10.72
CA SER A 543 -10.31 -3.91 -9.84
C SER A 543 -10.61 -2.52 -10.40
N THR A 544 -11.78 -1.97 -10.07
CA THR A 544 -12.11 -0.58 -10.35
C THR A 544 -11.77 0.29 -9.15
N HIS A 545 -11.32 1.51 -9.41
CA HIS A 545 -11.06 2.48 -8.34
C HIS A 545 -12.31 2.71 -7.49
N PRO A 546 -12.21 2.89 -6.16
CA PRO A 546 -13.37 3.13 -5.28
C PRO A 546 -14.30 4.25 -5.79
N LEU A 547 -13.72 5.36 -6.29
CA LEU A 547 -14.45 6.50 -6.85
C LEU A 547 -15.22 6.19 -8.15
N MET A 548 -14.89 5.08 -8.83
CA MET A 548 -15.60 4.61 -10.03
C MET A 548 -16.54 3.44 -9.76
N ARG A 549 -16.22 2.58 -8.78
CA ARG A 549 -16.94 1.33 -8.51
C ARG A 549 -18.43 1.53 -8.28
N LYS A 550 -18.80 2.60 -7.58
CA LYS A 550 -20.19 2.93 -7.23
C LYS A 550 -20.88 3.88 -8.21
N ARG A 551 -20.15 4.49 -9.15
CA ARG A 551 -20.68 5.59 -9.99
C ARG A 551 -21.86 5.17 -10.89
N GLY A 552 -21.99 3.86 -11.17
CA GLY A 552 -23.21 3.28 -11.77
C GLY A 552 -23.72 4.04 -12.99
N ASN A 553 -25.02 4.36 -12.98
CA ASN A 553 -25.70 5.17 -14.00
C ASN A 553 -25.85 6.65 -13.60
N HIS A 554 -25.14 7.11 -12.56
CA HIS A 554 -25.21 8.52 -12.16
C HIS A 554 -24.73 9.43 -13.30
N PRO A 555 -25.29 10.65 -13.46
CA PRO A 555 -24.78 11.62 -14.40
C PRO A 555 -23.29 11.89 -14.20
N PRO A 556 -22.51 12.25 -15.24
CA PRO A 556 -21.10 12.60 -15.06
C PRO A 556 -20.93 13.80 -14.11
N PHE A 557 -20.11 13.63 -13.07
CA PHE A 557 -19.69 14.68 -12.14
C PHE A 557 -18.17 14.62 -11.94
N PRO A 558 -17.50 15.71 -11.52
CA PRO A 558 -16.04 15.71 -11.36
C PRO A 558 -15.59 14.87 -10.15
N ASN A 559 -14.38 14.32 -10.21
CA ASN A 559 -13.71 13.75 -9.03
C ASN A 559 -13.18 14.87 -8.09
N PRO A 560 -12.87 14.55 -6.82
CA PRO A 560 -12.39 15.52 -5.84
C PRO A 560 -11.10 16.25 -6.21
N ASP A 561 -11.00 17.51 -5.78
CA ASP A 561 -9.78 18.32 -5.92
C ASP A 561 -8.82 18.08 -4.77
N GLN A 562 -7.78 17.27 -5.03
CA GLN A 562 -6.81 16.80 -4.04
C GLN A 562 -5.36 17.16 -4.45
N HIS A 563 -5.16 18.37 -4.98
CA HIS A 563 -3.81 18.88 -5.21
C HIS A 563 -3.17 19.37 -3.91
N PHE A 564 -1.83 19.45 -3.89
CA PHE A 564 -1.09 20.01 -2.77
C PHE A 564 -1.41 21.49 -2.58
N ARG A 565 -2.22 21.85 -1.59
CA ARG A 565 -2.60 23.27 -1.39
C ARG A 565 -1.51 24.05 -0.66
N SER A 566 -1.29 25.30 -1.06
CA SER A 566 -0.50 26.25 -0.27
C SER A 566 -1.22 26.58 1.06
N THR A 567 -0.53 27.22 2.00
CA THR A 567 -1.12 27.79 3.22
C THR A 567 -2.25 28.75 2.90
N LYS A 568 -2.04 29.67 1.94
CA LYS A 568 -3.08 30.59 1.48
C LYS A 568 -4.30 29.85 0.92
N GLU A 569 -4.09 28.92 -0.01
CA GLU A 569 -5.16 28.13 -0.64
C GLU A 569 -5.96 27.35 0.42
N MET A 570 -5.26 26.81 1.43
CA MET A 570 -5.89 26.08 2.52
C MET A 570 -6.70 27.01 3.42
N LEU A 571 -6.17 28.15 3.86
CA LEU A 571 -6.92 29.15 4.64
C LEU A 571 -8.17 29.62 3.90
N ASP A 572 -8.04 29.96 2.62
CA ASP A 572 -9.16 30.40 1.77
C ASP A 572 -10.27 29.34 1.67
N SER A 573 -9.92 28.05 1.74
CA SER A 573 -10.88 26.94 1.71
C SER A 573 -11.79 26.87 2.96
N PHE A 574 -11.33 27.42 4.10
CA PHE A 574 -12.06 27.37 5.38
C PHE A 574 -12.70 28.70 5.79
N ARG A 575 -12.17 29.84 5.30
CA ARG A 575 -12.66 31.20 5.61
C ARG A 575 -14.14 31.44 5.32
N ASN A 576 -14.74 30.64 4.44
CA ASN A 576 -16.16 30.78 4.09
C ASN A 576 -17.11 30.28 5.18
N TRP A 577 -16.65 29.49 6.15
CA TRP A 577 -17.52 28.90 7.17
C TRP A 577 -16.91 28.77 8.57
N LEU A 578 -15.62 29.09 8.73
CA LEU A 578 -14.94 29.18 10.02
C LEU A 578 -14.44 30.62 10.28
N PRO A 579 -14.42 31.07 11.55
CA PRO A 579 -13.76 32.32 11.94
C PRO A 579 -12.26 32.32 11.59
N GLU A 580 -11.68 33.49 11.28
CA GLU A 580 -10.25 33.59 10.91
C GLU A 580 -9.32 33.02 11.99
N GLU A 581 -9.63 33.21 13.28
CA GLU A 581 -8.84 32.65 14.38
C GLU A 581 -8.82 31.11 14.33
N GLU A 582 -9.96 30.48 14.04
CA GLU A 582 -10.07 29.03 13.91
C GLU A 582 -9.37 28.53 12.63
N CYS A 583 -9.46 29.28 11.53
CA CYS A 583 -8.69 28.97 10.31
C CYS A 583 -7.19 28.96 10.59
N GLN A 584 -6.66 30.01 11.24
CA GLN A 584 -5.24 30.08 11.60
C GLN A 584 -4.84 28.98 12.58
N GLU A 585 -5.70 28.68 13.55
CA GLU A 585 -5.47 27.61 14.50
C GLU A 585 -5.41 26.23 13.83
N TYR A 586 -6.40 25.86 13.03
CA TYR A 586 -6.50 24.52 12.46
C TYR A 586 -5.55 24.31 11.28
N VAL A 587 -5.33 25.34 10.46
CA VAL A 587 -4.47 25.25 9.27
C VAL A 587 -3.00 25.36 9.65
N VAL A 588 -2.63 26.31 10.52
CA VAL A 588 -1.21 26.63 10.77
C VAL A 588 -0.75 26.17 12.14
N LYS A 589 -1.39 26.62 13.22
CA LYS A 589 -0.91 26.37 14.59
C LYS A 589 -0.92 24.89 14.93
N ASN A 590 -2.05 24.22 14.75
CA ASN A 590 -2.23 22.81 15.14
C ASN A 590 -1.45 21.87 14.21
N SER A 591 -1.40 22.14 12.91
CA SER A 591 -0.60 21.33 11.98
C SER A 591 0.90 21.36 12.33
N ARG A 592 1.42 22.53 12.72
CA ARG A 592 2.80 22.69 13.22
C ARG A 592 2.98 22.01 14.58
N ALA A 593 2.02 22.13 15.49
CA ALA A 593 2.08 21.48 16.80
C ALA A 593 2.17 19.96 16.67
N ILE A 594 1.38 19.33 15.79
CA ILE A 594 1.48 17.91 15.48
C ILE A 594 2.85 17.59 14.86
N ALA A 595 3.32 18.41 13.93
CA ALA A 595 4.65 18.23 13.34
C ALA A 595 5.75 18.25 14.41
N ASP A 596 5.68 19.14 15.39
CA ASP A 596 6.67 19.28 16.48
C ASP A 596 6.72 18.07 17.41
N MET A 597 5.62 17.31 17.51
CA MET A 597 5.57 16.03 18.24
C MET A 597 6.33 14.90 17.54
N CYS A 598 6.70 15.07 16.27
CA CYS A 598 7.45 14.10 15.47
C CYS A 598 8.94 14.49 15.40
N ALA A 599 9.82 13.61 15.87
CA ALA A 599 11.26 13.79 15.76
C ALA A 599 11.76 13.59 14.32
N PRO A 600 12.84 14.27 13.89
CA PRO A 600 13.51 13.96 12.63
C PRO A 600 14.16 12.56 12.71
N MET A 601 14.12 11.81 11.60
CA MET A 601 14.52 10.40 11.58
C MET A 601 15.27 10.02 10.32
N LYS A 602 16.01 8.91 10.39
CA LYS A 602 16.51 8.20 9.22
C LYS A 602 15.95 6.78 9.13
N VAL A 603 15.38 6.46 7.98
CA VAL A 603 14.82 5.18 7.57
C VAL A 603 15.95 4.29 7.04
N LEU A 604 16.83 4.83 6.20
CA LEU A 604 17.96 4.07 5.66
C LEU A 604 19.15 4.08 6.62
N LYS A 605 19.54 2.88 7.07
CA LYS A 605 20.77 2.68 7.85
C LYS A 605 22.00 2.71 6.94
N SER A 606 23.09 3.28 7.43
CA SER A 606 24.34 3.46 6.67
C SER A 606 25.33 2.29 6.75
N LYS A 607 25.09 1.32 7.65
CA LYS A 607 25.99 0.19 7.91
C LYS A 607 25.36 -1.13 7.48
N LEU A 608 26.19 -2.04 6.96
CA LEU A 608 25.84 -3.45 6.79
C LEU A 608 25.79 -4.18 8.15
N TYR A 609 24.80 -5.05 8.33
CA TYR A 609 24.65 -5.92 9.51
C TYR A 609 24.78 -7.38 9.05
N THR A 610 25.76 -8.10 9.61
CA THR A 610 26.14 -9.46 9.21
C THR A 610 25.50 -10.51 10.14
N PRO A 611 25.00 -11.66 9.63
CA PRO A 611 24.34 -12.68 10.43
C PRO A 611 25.33 -13.63 11.15
N ASP A 612 26.32 -13.07 11.85
CA ASP A 612 27.45 -13.83 12.40
C ASP A 612 27.03 -14.84 13.49
N ALA A 613 25.92 -14.58 14.18
CA ALA A 613 25.41 -15.47 15.23
C ALA A 613 24.97 -16.85 14.71
N ASN A 614 24.44 -16.91 13.48
CA ASN A 614 23.87 -18.13 12.91
C ASN A 614 24.93 -18.92 12.12
N LEU A 615 26.00 -18.24 11.68
CA LEU A 615 27.16 -18.85 11.03
C LEU A 615 28.46 -18.42 11.74
N PRO A 616 28.70 -18.91 12.98
CA PRO A 616 29.86 -18.51 13.76
C PRO A 616 31.17 -18.97 13.09
N ASN A 617 32.22 -18.18 13.29
CA ASN A 617 33.58 -18.44 12.79
C ASN A 617 33.66 -18.57 11.26
N SER A 618 32.79 -17.84 10.52
CA SER A 618 32.78 -17.84 9.05
C SER A 618 34.11 -17.37 8.46
N ASP A 619 34.79 -16.43 9.11
CA ASP A 619 36.14 -15.96 8.79
C ASP A 619 37.20 -17.07 8.84
N ILE A 620 37.21 -17.86 9.93
CA ILE A 620 38.13 -18.98 10.12
C ILE A 620 37.84 -20.07 9.09
N LYS A 621 36.56 -20.42 8.91
CA LYS A 621 36.11 -21.44 7.95
C LYS A 621 36.47 -21.06 6.51
N LEU A 622 36.19 -19.82 6.12
CA LEU A 622 36.53 -19.30 4.79
C LEU A 622 38.03 -19.34 4.54
N ARG A 623 38.85 -18.82 5.48
CA ARG A 623 40.30 -18.82 5.35
C ARG A 623 40.83 -20.25 5.18
N LYS A 624 40.33 -21.20 5.98
CA LYS A 624 40.70 -22.62 5.87
C LYS A 624 40.38 -23.18 4.47
N ILE A 625 39.15 -23.00 3.98
CA ILE A 625 38.72 -23.50 2.67
C ILE A 625 39.60 -22.94 1.54
N CYS A 626 39.83 -21.63 1.53
CA CYS A 626 40.66 -20.99 0.51
C CYS A 626 42.09 -21.52 0.51
N TYR A 627 42.69 -21.72 1.69
CA TYR A 627 44.06 -22.23 1.81
C TYR A 627 44.18 -23.71 1.46
N ASP A 628 43.21 -24.54 1.83
CA ASP A 628 43.18 -25.96 1.46
C ASP A 628 43.08 -26.11 -0.07
N ASN A 629 42.22 -25.31 -0.71
CA ASN A 629 42.09 -25.29 -2.17
C ASN A 629 43.31 -24.67 -2.87
N LEU A 630 43.96 -23.68 -2.26
CA LEU A 630 45.23 -23.13 -2.76
C LEU A 630 46.29 -24.23 -2.80
N ARG A 631 46.48 -24.98 -1.71
CA ARG A 631 47.43 -26.11 -1.65
C ARG A 631 47.09 -27.21 -2.66
N LYS A 632 45.82 -27.58 -2.76
CA LYS A 632 45.33 -28.58 -3.72
C LYS A 632 45.62 -28.17 -5.18
N THR A 633 45.47 -26.87 -5.48
CA THR A 633 45.58 -26.35 -6.85
C THR A 633 47.03 -26.06 -7.23
N TYR A 634 47.76 -25.31 -6.39
CA TYR A 634 49.09 -24.75 -6.66
C TYR A 634 50.24 -25.47 -5.93
N GLY A 635 49.94 -26.50 -5.12
CA GLY A 635 50.94 -27.25 -4.32
C GLY A 635 51.19 -26.67 -2.94
N GLU A 636 51.99 -27.35 -2.12
CA GLU A 636 52.31 -26.95 -0.73
C GLU A 636 53.09 -25.63 -0.65
N ASN A 637 53.91 -25.34 -1.66
CA ASN A 637 54.73 -24.15 -1.77
C ASN A 637 54.35 -23.34 -3.03
N PRO A 638 53.19 -22.65 -3.04
CA PRO A 638 52.74 -21.87 -4.19
C PRO A 638 53.65 -20.64 -4.40
N ASP A 639 53.65 -20.11 -5.63
CA ASP A 639 54.38 -18.89 -5.96
C ASP A 639 54.05 -17.74 -4.97
N PRO A 640 55.05 -16.99 -4.48
CA PRO A 640 54.84 -15.93 -3.48
C PRO A 640 53.81 -14.87 -3.90
N LYS A 641 53.71 -14.52 -5.19
CA LYS A 641 52.74 -13.55 -5.70
C LYS A 641 51.31 -14.08 -5.65
N VAL A 642 51.13 -15.39 -5.87
CA VAL A 642 49.81 -16.06 -5.74
C VAL A 642 49.36 -16.04 -4.28
N LYS A 643 50.24 -16.43 -3.35
CA LYS A 643 49.95 -16.39 -1.91
C LYS A 643 49.66 -14.96 -1.44
N ALA A 644 50.49 -14.00 -1.81
CA ALA A 644 50.31 -12.59 -1.44
C ALA A 644 48.99 -12.02 -1.96
N ARG A 645 48.54 -12.42 -3.16
CA ARG A 645 47.22 -12.04 -3.68
C ARG A 645 46.10 -12.58 -2.79
N LEU A 646 46.15 -13.87 -2.42
CA LEU A 646 45.12 -14.48 -1.59
C LEU A 646 45.06 -13.83 -0.19
N ASP A 647 46.22 -13.62 0.45
CA ASP A 647 46.30 -13.01 1.77
C ASP A 647 45.70 -11.61 1.79
N ARG A 648 46.13 -10.76 0.84
CA ARG A 648 45.62 -9.39 0.71
C ARG A 648 44.10 -9.35 0.55
N GLU A 649 43.54 -10.25 -0.26
CA GLU A 649 42.09 -10.33 -0.44
C GLU A 649 41.37 -10.83 0.81
N LEU A 650 41.82 -11.94 1.42
CA LEU A 650 41.20 -12.52 2.61
C LEU A 650 41.23 -11.54 3.79
N ASP A 651 42.34 -10.84 4.00
CA ASP A 651 42.45 -9.83 5.04
C ASP A 651 41.45 -8.70 4.81
N GLY A 652 41.33 -8.21 3.57
CA GLY A 652 40.35 -7.19 3.20
C GLY A 652 38.89 -7.66 3.33
N ILE A 653 38.58 -8.91 2.97
CA ILE A 653 37.23 -9.49 3.10
C ILE A 653 36.85 -9.64 4.58
N ILE A 654 37.76 -10.17 5.40
CA ILE A 654 37.51 -10.46 6.82
C ILE A 654 37.44 -9.16 7.63
N SER A 655 38.38 -8.22 7.43
CA SER A 655 38.42 -6.98 8.21
C SER A 655 37.19 -6.09 8.02
N HIS A 656 36.51 -6.21 6.87
CA HIS A 656 35.29 -5.45 6.55
C HIS A 656 34.00 -6.25 6.78
N GLY A 657 34.08 -7.46 7.34
CA GLY A 657 32.91 -8.26 7.72
C GLY A 657 32.24 -9.03 6.58
N TYR A 658 32.88 -9.17 5.41
CA TYR A 658 32.30 -9.88 4.25
C TYR A 658 32.56 -11.39 4.26
N ALA A 659 33.23 -11.93 5.27
CA ALA A 659 33.54 -13.36 5.32
C ALA A 659 32.28 -14.24 5.35
N VAL A 660 31.24 -13.81 6.06
CA VAL A 660 29.97 -14.55 6.15
C VAL A 660 29.26 -14.64 4.81
N THR A 661 29.26 -13.58 3.99
CA THR A 661 28.60 -13.60 2.66
C THR A 661 29.33 -14.53 1.70
N TYR A 662 30.67 -14.54 1.73
CA TYR A 662 31.48 -15.51 0.99
C TYR A 662 31.21 -16.95 1.45
N TYR A 663 31.12 -17.17 2.77
CA TYR A 663 30.88 -18.49 3.31
C TYR A 663 29.48 -19.02 2.95
N ILE A 664 28.44 -18.17 3.00
CA ILE A 664 27.10 -18.50 2.51
C ILE A 664 27.13 -18.88 1.03
N ALA A 665 27.80 -18.09 0.19
CA ALA A 665 27.93 -18.37 -1.24
C ALA A 665 28.66 -19.71 -1.49
N HIS A 666 29.72 -20.00 -0.74
CA HIS A 666 30.40 -21.29 -0.79
C HIS A 666 29.45 -22.44 -0.44
N LEU A 667 28.71 -22.33 0.66
CA LEU A 667 27.76 -23.36 1.08
C LEU A 667 26.68 -23.60 0.02
N LEU A 668 26.15 -22.54 -0.61
CA LEU A 668 25.14 -22.67 -1.66
C LEU A 668 25.67 -23.38 -2.91
N VAL A 669 26.89 -23.04 -3.35
CA VAL A 669 27.53 -23.70 -4.50
C VAL A 669 27.85 -25.15 -4.17
N LYS A 670 28.42 -25.39 -2.98
CA LYS A 670 28.73 -26.73 -2.49
C LYS A 670 27.48 -27.60 -2.42
N HIS A 671 26.42 -27.12 -1.78
CA HIS A 671 25.14 -27.82 -1.69
C HIS A 671 24.57 -28.14 -3.07
N ALA A 672 24.71 -27.24 -4.07
CA ALA A 672 24.19 -27.51 -5.41
C ALA A 672 24.97 -28.61 -6.16
N ILE A 673 26.29 -28.62 -5.99
CA ILE A 673 27.17 -29.63 -6.59
C ILE A 673 27.01 -30.99 -5.89
N GLU A 674 26.78 -30.97 -4.57
CA GLU A 674 26.66 -32.14 -3.71
C GLU A 674 25.19 -32.59 -3.47
N ASP A 675 24.17 -31.94 -4.06
CA ASP A 675 22.75 -32.31 -3.95
C ASP A 675 22.54 -33.70 -4.61
N ASP A 676 22.89 -34.72 -3.85
CA ASP A 676 22.89 -36.15 -4.15
C ASP A 676 21.72 -36.81 -3.43
N GLN A 677 20.51 -36.54 -3.94
CA GLN A 677 19.34 -37.39 -3.64
C GLN A 677 19.01 -38.34 -4.80
N ASN A 678 19.80 -38.33 -5.87
CA ASN A 678 19.60 -39.19 -7.02
C ASN A 678 20.94 -39.73 -7.54
N PRO A 679 21.26 -41.02 -7.28
CA PRO A 679 22.50 -41.66 -7.73
C PRO A 679 22.70 -41.66 -9.26
N GLU A 680 21.65 -41.36 -10.03
CA GLU A 680 21.68 -41.31 -11.50
C GLU A 680 21.96 -39.90 -12.07
N HIS A 681 22.04 -38.86 -11.23
CA HIS A 681 22.23 -37.48 -11.66
C HIS A 681 23.56 -36.91 -11.16
N MET A 682 24.44 -36.47 -12.07
CA MET A 682 25.57 -35.60 -11.68
C MET A 682 24.99 -34.28 -11.16
N GLY A 683 25.40 -33.80 -9.99
CA GLY A 683 24.86 -32.59 -9.34
C GLY A 683 24.83 -31.32 -10.22
N TYR A 684 24.33 -30.21 -9.69
CA TYR A 684 24.06 -29.02 -10.49
C TYR A 684 25.33 -28.22 -10.82
N PHE A 685 25.49 -27.86 -12.10
CA PHE A 685 26.52 -26.91 -12.54
C PHE A 685 26.07 -25.47 -12.28
N ILE A 686 26.91 -24.68 -11.59
CA ILE A 686 26.62 -23.30 -11.23
C ILE A 686 27.43 -22.34 -12.10
N GLY A 687 26.74 -21.46 -12.83
CA GLY A 687 27.39 -20.45 -13.65
C GLY A 687 27.94 -19.30 -12.81
N SER A 688 29.20 -18.91 -13.07
CA SER A 688 29.78 -17.69 -12.50
C SER A 688 29.15 -16.43 -13.09
N ARG A 689 28.91 -15.39 -12.26
CA ARG A 689 28.34 -14.11 -12.71
C ARG A 689 28.88 -12.93 -11.89
N GLY A 690 28.82 -11.75 -12.49
CA GLY A 690 29.01 -10.50 -11.76
C GLY A 690 30.45 -10.22 -11.38
N SER A 691 30.64 -9.29 -10.44
CA SER A 691 31.97 -8.80 -10.09
C SER A 691 32.78 -9.74 -9.20
N VAL A 692 32.17 -10.79 -8.63
CA VAL A 692 32.84 -11.75 -7.72
C VAL A 692 33.99 -12.51 -8.41
N GLY A 693 33.92 -12.67 -9.74
CA GLY A 693 35.00 -13.26 -10.57
C GLY A 693 36.32 -12.49 -10.53
N SER A 694 36.34 -11.27 -9.98
CA SER A 694 37.58 -10.50 -9.75
C SER A 694 38.31 -10.85 -8.44
N SER A 695 37.69 -11.67 -7.57
CA SER A 695 38.27 -12.12 -6.30
C SER A 695 38.91 -13.50 -6.42
N PHE A 696 40.22 -13.56 -6.20
CA PHE A 696 40.96 -14.82 -6.14
C PHE A 696 40.56 -15.64 -4.91
N ALA A 697 40.19 -14.98 -3.80
CA ALA A 697 39.61 -15.64 -2.64
C ALA A 697 38.30 -16.36 -3.00
N ALA A 698 37.45 -15.76 -3.85
CA ALA A 698 36.23 -16.41 -4.35
C ALA A 698 36.54 -17.63 -5.23
N THR A 699 37.56 -17.56 -6.09
CA THR A 699 38.04 -18.72 -6.87
C THR A 699 38.47 -19.85 -5.93
N MET A 700 39.28 -19.54 -4.92
CA MET A 700 39.77 -20.53 -3.95
C MET A 700 38.68 -21.01 -2.98
N ALA A 701 37.61 -20.24 -2.77
CA ALA A 701 36.43 -20.69 -2.04
C ALA A 701 35.49 -21.56 -2.90
N GLY A 702 35.75 -21.73 -4.20
CA GLY A 702 34.86 -22.47 -5.10
C GLY A 702 33.54 -21.74 -5.39
N ILE A 703 33.49 -20.43 -5.20
CA ILE A 703 32.31 -19.59 -5.48
C ILE A 703 32.23 -19.24 -6.98
N THR A 704 33.38 -19.13 -7.63
CA THR A 704 33.51 -18.79 -9.05
C THR A 704 34.61 -19.59 -9.73
N GLU A 705 34.39 -19.91 -11.00
CA GLU A 705 35.36 -20.58 -11.87
C GLU A 705 36.36 -19.60 -12.50
N VAL A 706 36.08 -18.29 -12.42
CA VAL A 706 36.96 -17.25 -12.96
C VAL A 706 38.18 -17.12 -12.06
N ASN A 707 39.36 -17.28 -12.64
CA ASN A 707 40.63 -17.04 -11.96
C ASN A 707 41.18 -15.65 -12.33
N PRO A 708 41.18 -14.66 -11.42
CA PRO A 708 41.53 -13.28 -11.74
C PRO A 708 43.04 -13.02 -11.78
N LEU A 709 43.90 -14.00 -11.50
CA LEU A 709 45.35 -13.83 -11.60
C LEU A 709 45.78 -13.45 -13.03
N PRO A 710 46.99 -12.91 -13.22
CA PRO A 710 47.58 -12.78 -14.54
C PRO A 710 47.69 -14.14 -15.27
N PRO A 711 47.76 -14.14 -16.62
CA PRO A 711 47.95 -15.35 -17.42
C PRO A 711 49.13 -16.21 -16.93
N HIS A 712 48.86 -17.49 -16.73
CA HIS A 712 49.83 -18.45 -16.21
C HIS A 712 49.59 -19.87 -16.73
N TYR A 713 50.65 -20.66 -16.72
CA TYR A 713 50.60 -22.11 -16.87
C TYR A 713 50.68 -22.79 -15.51
N LEU A 714 49.92 -23.86 -15.31
CA LEU A 714 49.94 -24.68 -14.10
C LEU A 714 49.91 -26.17 -14.46
N CYS A 715 50.89 -26.94 -14.01
CA CYS A 715 50.88 -28.38 -14.20
C CYS A 715 49.88 -29.05 -13.23
N PRO A 716 48.89 -29.80 -13.72
CA PRO A 716 47.91 -30.45 -12.83
C PRO A 716 48.54 -31.55 -11.97
N LYS A 717 49.66 -32.14 -12.43
CA LYS A 717 50.35 -33.28 -11.80
C LYS A 717 51.40 -32.86 -10.78
N CYS A 718 52.50 -32.24 -11.21
CA CYS A 718 53.60 -31.87 -10.30
C CYS A 718 53.46 -30.46 -9.70
N LYS A 719 52.42 -29.71 -10.07
CA LYS A 719 52.15 -28.34 -9.60
C LYS A 719 53.17 -27.27 -10.04
N HIS A 720 54.09 -27.60 -10.96
CA HIS A 720 54.95 -26.62 -11.63
C HIS A 720 54.14 -25.46 -12.20
N PHE A 721 54.58 -24.22 -11.95
CA PHE A 721 53.84 -23.01 -12.21
C PHE A 721 54.71 -21.98 -12.93
N GLU A 722 54.17 -21.30 -13.94
CA GLU A 722 54.89 -20.27 -14.71
C GLU A 722 53.98 -19.09 -15.05
N TRP A 723 54.44 -17.86 -14.77
CA TRP A 723 53.78 -16.65 -15.25
C TRP A 723 54.04 -16.46 -16.74
N ALA A 724 52.98 -16.35 -17.54
CA ALA A 724 53.15 -16.08 -18.97
C ALA A 724 53.66 -14.65 -19.20
N ASN A 725 53.31 -13.69 -18.34
CA ASN A 725 53.73 -12.30 -18.48
C ASN A 725 55.24 -12.08 -18.28
N ASP A 726 55.94 -13.04 -17.68
CA ASP A 726 57.41 -13.03 -17.58
C ASP A 726 58.07 -13.47 -18.90
N MET A 727 57.29 -14.05 -19.83
CA MET A 727 57.73 -14.41 -21.18
C MET A 727 57.52 -13.22 -22.14
N PRO A 728 58.55 -12.75 -22.86
CA PRO A 728 58.44 -11.55 -23.73
C PRO A 728 57.32 -11.62 -24.76
N GLU A 729 57.09 -12.82 -25.32
CA GLU A 729 56.05 -13.12 -26.31
C GLU A 729 54.61 -12.99 -25.79
N PHE A 730 54.40 -13.14 -24.48
CA PHE A 730 53.08 -13.15 -23.84
C PHE A 730 52.86 -11.98 -22.88
N LYS A 731 53.82 -11.04 -22.78
CA LYS A 731 53.81 -9.91 -21.84
C LYS A 731 52.55 -9.04 -21.91
N THR A 732 51.94 -8.92 -23.08
CA THR A 732 50.73 -8.09 -23.31
C THR A 732 49.43 -8.88 -23.25
N LEU A 733 49.48 -10.22 -23.11
CA LEU A 733 48.30 -11.05 -22.99
C LEU A 733 47.55 -10.73 -21.70
N ARG A 734 46.22 -10.75 -21.80
CA ARG A 734 45.32 -10.47 -20.67
C ARG A 734 44.57 -11.70 -20.19
N SER A 735 44.35 -12.68 -21.06
CA SER A 735 43.72 -13.96 -20.73
C SER A 735 44.70 -15.13 -20.93
N GLY A 736 44.72 -16.03 -19.96
CA GLY A 736 45.45 -17.29 -20.04
C GLY A 736 44.82 -18.27 -21.01
N PHE A 737 43.55 -18.09 -21.41
CA PHE A 737 42.92 -18.97 -22.40
C PHE A 737 43.50 -18.77 -23.81
N ASP A 738 44.11 -17.62 -24.06
CA ASP A 738 44.81 -17.30 -25.31
C ASP A 738 46.21 -17.93 -25.39
N LEU A 739 46.71 -18.51 -24.29
CA LEU A 739 48.03 -19.13 -24.27
C LEU A 739 48.05 -20.39 -25.16
N PRO A 740 49.12 -20.64 -25.92
CA PRO A 740 49.25 -21.89 -26.66
C PRO A 740 49.35 -23.09 -25.72
N LYS A 741 49.04 -24.30 -26.21
CA LYS A 741 49.25 -25.52 -25.42
C LYS A 741 50.75 -25.72 -25.15
N LYS A 742 51.10 -26.08 -23.91
CA LYS A 742 52.48 -26.29 -23.45
C LYS A 742 52.58 -27.56 -22.61
N LYS A 743 53.66 -28.32 -22.76
CA LYS A 743 53.99 -29.45 -21.86
C LYS A 743 54.81 -28.95 -20.67
N CYS A 744 54.55 -29.52 -19.50
CA CYS A 744 55.28 -29.22 -18.29
C CYS A 744 56.76 -29.60 -18.46
N PRO A 745 57.70 -28.69 -18.17
CA PRO A 745 59.13 -28.96 -18.31
C PRO A 745 59.64 -29.99 -17.30
N GLU A 746 58.95 -30.20 -16.18
CA GLU A 746 59.39 -31.14 -15.14
C GLU A 746 58.87 -32.57 -15.36
N CYS A 747 57.59 -32.74 -15.70
CA CYS A 747 56.95 -34.05 -15.77
C CYS A 747 56.31 -34.41 -17.12
N GLY A 748 56.40 -33.52 -18.12
CA GLY A 748 55.91 -33.74 -19.47
C GLY A 748 54.39 -33.70 -19.66
N THR A 749 53.61 -33.56 -18.58
CA THR A 749 52.14 -33.46 -18.61
C THR A 749 51.69 -32.15 -19.28
N GLU A 750 50.62 -32.17 -20.06
CA GLU A 750 50.03 -30.94 -20.63
C GLU A 750 49.61 -29.98 -19.51
N MET A 751 50.07 -28.73 -19.57
CA MET A 751 49.81 -27.73 -18.53
C MET A 751 48.43 -27.10 -18.74
N LEU A 752 47.74 -26.82 -17.62
CA LEU A 752 46.56 -25.98 -17.61
C LEU A 752 46.96 -24.53 -17.92
N ARG A 753 46.03 -23.79 -18.53
CA ARG A 753 46.20 -22.40 -18.93
C ARG A 753 45.07 -21.58 -18.31
N ASN A 754 45.39 -20.57 -17.51
CA ASN A 754 44.37 -19.79 -16.81
C ASN A 754 44.88 -18.39 -16.44
N GLY A 755 44.04 -17.58 -15.80
CA GLY A 755 44.34 -16.22 -15.35
C GLY A 755 43.78 -15.16 -16.30
N GLN A 756 42.90 -14.30 -15.81
CA GLN A 756 42.14 -13.32 -16.61
C GLN A 756 42.55 -11.86 -16.36
N SER A 757 43.62 -11.61 -15.58
CA SER A 757 44.13 -10.27 -15.25
C SER A 757 43.09 -9.30 -14.69
N ILE A 758 42.26 -9.76 -13.75
CA ILE A 758 41.15 -8.96 -13.21
C ILE A 758 41.57 -8.37 -11.86
N PRO A 759 41.51 -7.03 -11.69
CA PRO A 759 41.85 -6.40 -10.42
C PRO A 759 40.74 -6.61 -9.39
N PHE A 760 41.14 -6.98 -8.16
CA PHE A 760 40.25 -7.22 -7.02
C PHE A 760 39.41 -5.99 -6.66
N GLU A 761 39.98 -4.81 -6.88
CA GLU A 761 39.39 -3.52 -6.54
C GLU A 761 38.11 -3.24 -7.36
N THR A 762 37.87 -3.99 -8.45
CA THR A 762 36.57 -4.01 -9.15
C THR A 762 35.42 -4.48 -8.24
N PHE A 763 35.73 -5.38 -7.29
CA PHE A 763 34.77 -5.96 -6.37
C PHE A 763 34.48 -5.03 -5.19
N LEU A 764 35.49 -4.78 -4.35
CA LEU A 764 35.36 -4.04 -3.09
C LEU A 764 35.70 -2.54 -3.18
N GLY A 765 36.19 -2.04 -4.31
CA GLY A 765 36.79 -0.71 -4.37
C GLY A 765 38.16 -0.66 -3.67
N PHE A 766 38.78 0.52 -3.65
CA PHE A 766 40.11 0.69 -3.06
C PHE A 766 40.08 0.85 -1.54
N LYS A 767 38.93 1.23 -0.97
CA LYS A 767 38.76 1.49 0.47
C LYS A 767 37.69 0.60 1.12
N ALA A 768 37.24 -0.46 0.43
CA ALA A 768 36.09 -1.27 0.84
C ALA A 768 34.80 -0.45 1.06
N ASP A 769 34.71 0.71 0.40
CA ASP A 769 33.59 1.64 0.44
C ASP A 769 32.38 1.16 -0.36
N LYS A 770 32.57 0.09 -1.14
CA LYS A 770 31.51 -0.60 -1.87
C LYS A 770 31.12 -1.88 -1.13
N VAL A 771 29.84 -1.99 -0.79
CA VAL A 771 29.24 -3.26 -0.33
C VAL A 771 29.16 -4.21 -1.53
N PRO A 772 29.77 -5.40 -1.48
CA PRO A 772 29.79 -6.33 -2.60
C PRO A 772 28.52 -7.19 -2.66
N ASP A 773 27.98 -7.37 -3.87
CA ASP A 773 26.97 -8.38 -4.17
C ASP A 773 27.64 -9.62 -4.78
N ILE A 774 27.27 -10.82 -4.31
CA ILE A 774 27.73 -12.10 -4.86
C ILE A 774 26.61 -12.68 -5.73
N ASP A 775 26.84 -12.70 -7.05
CA ASP A 775 25.90 -13.23 -8.03
C ASP A 775 26.21 -14.70 -8.36
N LEU A 776 25.22 -15.59 -8.17
CA LEU A 776 25.30 -17.00 -8.53
C LEU A 776 24.19 -17.33 -9.54
N ASN A 777 24.55 -17.95 -10.68
CA ASN A 777 23.56 -18.41 -11.64
C ASN A 777 23.24 -19.89 -11.40
N PHE A 778 22.16 -20.12 -10.66
CA PHE A 778 21.61 -21.46 -10.48
C PHE A 778 20.72 -21.87 -11.66
N PRO A 779 20.71 -23.16 -12.04
CA PRO A 779 19.67 -23.73 -12.89
C PRO A 779 18.26 -23.45 -12.33
N ALA A 780 17.27 -23.29 -13.20
CA ALA A 780 15.93 -22.86 -12.82
C ALA A 780 15.21 -23.86 -11.88
N ASP A 781 15.52 -25.14 -12.00
CA ASP A 781 14.99 -26.22 -11.18
C ASP A 781 15.69 -26.34 -9.81
N TYR A 782 16.95 -25.89 -9.69
CA TYR A 782 17.65 -25.82 -8.41
C TYR A 782 17.38 -24.51 -7.65
N GLN A 783 17.11 -23.39 -8.34
CA GLN A 783 16.97 -22.08 -7.70
C GLN A 783 16.01 -22.07 -6.48
N PRO A 784 14.82 -22.70 -6.52
CA PRO A 784 13.94 -22.80 -5.34
C PRO A 784 14.57 -23.59 -4.19
N LYS A 785 15.28 -24.69 -4.47
CA LYS A 785 16.00 -25.47 -3.45
C LYS A 785 17.10 -24.64 -2.79
N GLY A 786 17.88 -23.90 -3.59
CA GLY A 786 18.90 -22.98 -3.09
C GLY A 786 18.32 -21.92 -2.14
N HIS A 787 17.15 -21.35 -2.47
CA HIS A 787 16.46 -20.41 -1.58
C HIS A 787 15.93 -21.07 -0.28
N LEU A 788 15.53 -22.34 -0.32
CA LEU A 788 15.13 -23.06 0.89
C LEU A 788 16.34 -23.42 1.76
N TYR A 789 17.47 -23.75 1.14
CA TYR A 789 18.71 -24.01 1.84
C TYR A 789 19.27 -22.76 2.53
N THR A 790 19.14 -21.56 1.93
CA THR A 790 19.48 -20.32 2.64
C THR A 790 18.63 -20.12 3.88
N ARG A 791 17.34 -20.45 3.82
CA ARG A 791 16.46 -20.44 4.99
C ARG A 791 16.95 -21.42 6.06
N GLU A 792 17.28 -22.65 5.69
CA GLU A 792 17.76 -23.66 6.65
C GLU A 792 19.03 -23.21 7.41
N ILE A 793 20.04 -22.70 6.71
CA ILE A 793 21.34 -22.40 7.32
C ILE A 793 21.39 -21.05 8.04
N LEU A 794 20.47 -20.13 7.73
CA LEU A 794 20.44 -18.77 8.30
C LEU A 794 19.31 -18.56 9.30
N SER A 795 18.34 -19.47 9.41
CA SER A 795 17.26 -19.36 10.39
C SER A 795 17.65 -20.00 11.73
N THR A 796 16.99 -19.59 12.81
CA THR A 796 17.18 -20.22 14.13
C THR A 796 16.57 -21.63 14.16
N PRO A 797 16.95 -22.48 15.13
CA PRO A 797 16.33 -23.80 15.30
C PRO A 797 14.80 -23.72 15.47
N GLU A 798 14.31 -22.69 16.16
CA GLU A 798 12.88 -22.45 16.38
C GLU A 798 12.16 -22.08 15.07
N GLU A 799 12.75 -21.20 14.27
CA GLU A 799 12.22 -20.84 12.95
C GLU A 799 12.18 -22.05 12.02
N ASN A 800 13.25 -22.85 11.99
CA ASN A 800 13.30 -24.07 11.18
C ASN A 800 12.26 -25.11 11.64
N ALA A 801 12.03 -25.25 12.95
CA ALA A 801 10.98 -26.11 13.48
C ALA A 801 9.57 -25.61 13.09
N ALA A 802 9.34 -24.29 13.10
CA ALA A 802 8.09 -23.69 12.64
C ALA A 802 7.88 -23.93 11.14
N TYR A 803 8.90 -23.68 10.31
CA TYR A 803 8.84 -23.95 8.86
C TYR A 803 8.54 -25.41 8.54
N ALA A 804 9.12 -26.36 9.29
CA ALA A 804 8.87 -27.79 9.11
C ALA A 804 7.42 -28.19 9.40
N LYS A 805 6.72 -27.44 10.25
CA LYS A 805 5.29 -27.61 10.56
C LYS A 805 4.37 -26.80 9.65
N GLY A 806 4.92 -25.98 8.76
CA GLY A 806 4.15 -25.03 7.95
C GLY A 806 3.60 -23.84 8.76
N GLU A 807 4.18 -23.55 9.92
CA GLU A 807 3.79 -22.42 10.77
C GLU A 807 4.38 -21.10 10.23
N PHE A 808 3.68 -19.99 10.48
CA PHE A 808 4.13 -18.65 10.08
C PHE A 808 5.21 -18.14 11.04
N VAL A 809 6.23 -17.46 10.50
CA VAL A 809 7.32 -16.86 11.27
C VAL A 809 7.25 -15.34 11.11
N HIS A 810 6.95 -14.64 12.20
CA HIS A 810 6.69 -13.19 12.20
C HIS A 810 7.96 -12.33 11.97
N SER A 811 9.16 -12.84 12.27
CA SER A 811 10.41 -12.08 12.12
C SER A 811 11.52 -12.96 11.54
N PRO A 812 11.36 -13.41 10.29
CA PRO A 812 12.26 -14.39 9.68
C PRO A 812 13.63 -13.76 9.41
N HIS A 813 14.70 -14.53 9.63
CA HIS A 813 16.07 -14.11 9.28
C HIS A 813 16.33 -14.03 7.78
N VAL A 814 15.51 -14.69 6.96
CA VAL A 814 15.64 -14.71 5.49
C VAL A 814 14.33 -14.28 4.85
N ILE A 815 14.40 -13.24 4.00
CA ILE A 815 13.26 -12.72 3.24
C ILE A 815 13.69 -12.57 1.78
N ARG A 816 12.78 -12.89 0.86
CA ARG A 816 13.00 -12.62 -0.56
C ARG A 816 12.86 -11.13 -0.84
N ALA A 817 13.82 -10.53 -1.53
CA ALA A 817 13.73 -9.13 -1.94
C ALA A 817 12.45 -8.87 -2.75
N GLY A 818 11.64 -7.91 -2.28
CA GLY A 818 10.43 -7.45 -2.96
C GLY A 818 10.74 -6.53 -4.14
N THR A 819 9.80 -6.42 -5.08
CA THR A 819 9.89 -5.49 -6.21
C THR A 819 8.60 -4.70 -6.34
N ILE A 820 8.71 -3.41 -6.64
CA ILE A 820 7.55 -2.53 -6.86
C ILE A 820 7.36 -2.36 -8.37
N ALA A 821 6.17 -2.72 -8.86
CA ALA A 821 5.82 -2.55 -10.27
C ALA A 821 5.21 -1.16 -10.51
N ALA A 822 5.78 -0.39 -11.44
CA ALA A 822 5.25 0.90 -11.85
C ALA A 822 4.51 0.80 -13.19
N ALA A 823 3.54 1.70 -13.42
CA ALA A 823 2.91 1.88 -14.72
C ALA A 823 3.95 2.32 -15.76
N LYS A 824 4.24 1.46 -16.74
CA LYS A 824 5.16 1.76 -17.85
C LYS A 824 4.40 2.37 -19.03
N GLU A 825 5.14 2.98 -19.96
CA GLU A 825 4.61 3.71 -21.12
C GLU A 825 3.47 2.99 -21.87
N LYS A 826 3.60 1.68 -22.16
CA LYS A 826 2.55 0.91 -22.85
C LYS A 826 1.23 0.87 -22.10
N ASN A 827 1.29 0.71 -20.76
CA ASN A 827 0.09 0.66 -19.93
C ASN A 827 -0.53 2.05 -19.81
N ALA A 828 0.29 3.08 -19.62
CA ALA A 828 -0.16 4.47 -19.57
C ALA A 828 -0.90 4.87 -20.86
N PHE A 829 -0.39 4.48 -22.04
CA PHE A 829 -1.07 4.73 -23.31
C PHE A 829 -2.42 4.02 -23.39
N GLY A 830 -2.51 2.79 -22.85
CA GLY A 830 -3.76 2.04 -22.74
C GLY A 830 -4.78 2.74 -21.85
N TYR A 831 -4.36 3.29 -20.71
CA TYR A 831 -5.24 4.02 -19.78
C TYR A 831 -5.79 5.30 -20.42
N VAL A 832 -4.92 6.11 -21.03
CA VAL A 832 -5.32 7.35 -21.71
C VAL A 832 -6.32 7.05 -22.83
N LYS A 833 -6.07 6.03 -23.65
CA LYS A 833 -6.99 5.62 -24.74
C LYS A 833 -8.31 5.02 -24.21
N GLY A 834 -8.32 4.45 -23.01
CA GLY A 834 -9.54 3.94 -22.40
C GLY A 834 -10.44 5.06 -21.86
N TYR A 835 -9.85 6.21 -21.50
CA TYR A 835 -10.53 7.36 -20.94
C TYR A 835 -11.12 8.31 -22.00
N PHE A 836 -10.34 8.63 -23.04
CA PHE A 836 -10.73 9.49 -24.17
C PHE A 836 -11.22 8.66 -25.37
#